data_AF-A0A3A8HFT9-F1
#
_entry.id   AF-A0A3A8HFT9-F1
#
_cell.length_a   1.000
_cell.length_b   1.000
_cell.length_c   1.000
_cell.angle_alpha   90.00
_cell.angle_beta   90.00
_cell.angle_gamma   90.00
#
_symmetry.space_group_name_H-M   'P 1'
#
loop_
_entity.id
_entity.type
_entity.pdbx_description
1 polymer ?
#
loop_
_entity_poly.entity_id
_entity_poly.type
_entity_poly.pdbx_seq_one_letter_code
_entity_poly.pdbx_strand_id
1 'polypeptide(L)'
;MRRTFRPAPLTPGFLSASVLLLWLCLSLSAEAAPAATNARPFRVGPPAAWVKPLPIPPDPGPTPEGEEETSVSRLLIEEQVRVSGPSREHYLHSAQKVLSPRGIDRVTDIQFRFDPTYQKLTVHGIWRIRDGRREDVFQPAEARVIQQETELQNRLYNGTLAVVPFLRDVRVGDTVEVAYSFEGANPVFGGRFSDVVGVGRSYPVAHFAYRLLWPEGRGRTLFIRDFAAPGLSRSESMLNGEREIILERRHVPAVRHEDDVPGWQPVYPWIQFSEYRDWNDVARWASTLFQVPARSKAVEQEVRRLSKEPTPEARFFAALRFVQDEVRYLGIEMGPNSHQPHHPDEVLQRRFGDCKDKSLLLVSLLKGLGIDAQPALVSTDLTQLLDGLRPTATAFNHVIVHATVAGRELWVDPTATLERGGLDSYAPPSYGRALLVAPGTTALTVIPTPTLTEPSIFVDETYVAMDRDGAATLDVVTTRTGDAANSMRRALAGTSLSEVSRLYLNYYAKTDAKISVAKPMTVDDDAVNNVLVMQEHYRIEDFWSSGGSREFRAHALRQYLAVPNYSHRAFPLAVEHPVFARHRITLRAGELPPVKTEYEVVDGPAFRFVADTRARGQTLLLDYSYRSTADSVPPERIAEYVKAVRDTEAQRGYAIQLRSRAARRQGSAPSGEGGILFLGVVATCLVLWFVIAQGGPVGLWRKGRAWGRRRAFARKFDADHRGDSAGSAIPITSAQELLSKLDRLRCACGTTSEAPRDSLRHEAVVLGERHLTLVQWQCPACARARRAYFEDKGSRAA
;
A
#
# COMPACT_ATOMS: atom_id res chain seq x y z
N MET A 1 -14.73 84.51 -75.52
CA MET A 1 -14.43 85.91 -75.91
C MET A 1 -13.96 86.70 -74.68
N ARG A 2 -13.60 87.98 -74.85
CA ARG A 2 -13.43 89.08 -73.85
C ARG A 2 -14.51 89.03 -72.72
N ARG A 3 -14.42 89.57 -71.49
CA ARG A 3 -13.48 90.33 -70.59
C ARG A 3 -14.23 90.51 -69.20
N THR A 4 -13.80 90.98 -68.02
CA THR A 4 -12.55 91.50 -67.35
C THR A 4 -12.71 91.55 -65.80
N PHE A 5 -11.59 91.69 -65.05
CA PHE A 5 -11.39 92.31 -63.69
C PHE A 5 -12.25 91.94 -62.44
N ARG A 6 -11.54 91.44 -61.38
CA ARG A 6 -11.57 91.70 -59.89
C ARG A 6 -12.90 91.93 -59.10
N PRO A 7 -12.96 91.72 -57.74
CA PRO A 7 -11.90 91.39 -56.75
C PRO A 7 -12.18 90.13 -55.88
N ALA A 8 -11.43 89.94 -54.78
CA ALA A 8 -11.40 88.75 -53.90
C ALA A 8 -12.33 88.85 -52.64
N PRO A 9 -12.45 87.81 -51.76
CA PRO A 9 -11.39 87.48 -50.78
C PRO A 9 -11.19 85.99 -50.38
N LEU A 10 -9.93 85.69 -49.97
CA LEU A 10 -9.48 84.80 -48.88
C LEU A 10 -10.13 83.42 -48.58
N THR A 11 -9.35 82.36 -48.83
CA THR A 11 -9.13 81.24 -47.88
C THR A 11 -7.65 80.80 -47.91
N PRO A 12 -7.07 80.34 -46.78
CA PRO A 12 -5.79 79.61 -46.76
C PRO A 12 -6.02 78.14 -47.19
N GLY A 13 -5.01 77.35 -47.53
CA GLY A 13 -3.56 77.57 -47.54
C GLY A 13 -2.86 76.22 -47.36
N PHE A 14 -2.23 75.70 -48.41
CA PHE A 14 -1.71 74.33 -48.44
C PHE A 14 -0.57 74.09 -47.44
N LEU A 15 -0.68 73.04 -46.63
CA LEU A 15 0.43 72.32 -46.00
C LEU A 15 -0.07 70.94 -45.54
N SER A 16 0.27 69.87 -46.27
CA SER A 16 -0.33 68.55 -46.05
C SER A 16 0.71 67.41 -46.08
N ALA A 17 0.64 66.55 -45.06
CA ALA A 17 1.01 65.13 -45.12
C ALA A 17 2.45 64.74 -45.56
N SER A 18 3.50 65.44 -45.08
CA SER A 18 4.89 64.92 -45.23
C SER A 18 5.79 65.05 -44.00
N VAL A 19 5.37 65.72 -42.92
CA VAL A 19 6.18 65.89 -41.69
C VAL A 19 5.69 65.01 -40.53
N LEU A 20 4.40 64.64 -40.47
CA LEU A 20 3.86 63.82 -39.37
C LEU A 20 4.42 62.39 -39.30
N LEU A 21 4.85 61.82 -40.43
CA LEU A 21 5.29 60.42 -40.52
C LEU A 21 6.63 60.13 -39.82
N LEU A 22 7.51 61.13 -39.63
CA LEU A 22 8.77 60.92 -38.91
C LEU A 22 8.63 61.01 -37.38
N TRP A 23 7.58 61.66 -36.86
CA TRP A 23 7.33 61.69 -35.41
C TRP A 23 6.54 60.46 -34.93
N LEU A 24 5.67 59.88 -35.76
CA LEU A 24 4.89 58.69 -35.40
C LEU A 24 5.76 57.42 -35.20
N CYS A 25 6.94 57.36 -35.82
CA CYS A 25 7.89 56.25 -35.66
C CYS A 25 8.75 56.34 -34.38
N LEU A 26 8.70 57.45 -33.64
CA LEU A 26 9.43 57.63 -32.37
C LEU A 26 8.51 57.60 -31.14
N SER A 27 7.20 57.53 -31.34
CA SER A 27 6.20 57.27 -30.29
C SER A 27 5.75 55.80 -30.22
N LEU A 28 6.41 54.90 -30.95
CA LEU A 28 6.34 53.45 -30.71
C LEU A 28 7.16 53.09 -29.46
N SER A 29 6.71 53.59 -28.31
CA SER A 29 6.97 52.93 -27.04
C SER A 29 6.54 51.48 -27.20
N ALA A 30 7.48 50.55 -27.01
CA ALA A 30 7.12 49.17 -26.84
C ALA A 30 6.33 49.05 -25.54
N GLU A 31 5.00 49.06 -25.64
CA GLU A 31 4.16 48.32 -24.71
C GLU A 31 4.55 46.85 -24.84
N ALA A 32 5.61 46.48 -24.12
CA ALA A 32 5.86 45.11 -23.74
C ALA A 32 4.63 44.69 -22.93
N ALA A 33 3.65 44.09 -23.61
CA ALA A 33 2.46 43.52 -23.02
C ALA A 33 2.92 42.73 -21.78
N PRO A 34 2.46 43.08 -20.57
CA PRO A 34 3.18 42.77 -19.33
C PRO A 34 3.38 41.27 -19.26
N ALA A 35 4.65 40.85 -19.44
CA ALA A 35 5.00 39.46 -19.70
C ALA A 35 4.42 38.61 -18.57
N ALA A 36 3.40 37.82 -18.91
CA ALA A 36 2.39 37.38 -17.95
C ALA A 36 3.05 36.79 -16.71
N THR A 37 3.08 37.58 -15.63
CA THR A 37 3.80 37.21 -14.41
C THR A 37 3.03 36.06 -13.79
N ASN A 38 3.43 34.83 -14.10
CA ASN A 38 2.76 33.59 -13.71
C ASN A 38 2.34 33.69 -12.25
N ALA A 39 1.05 34.00 -12.04
CA ALA A 39 0.56 34.41 -10.74
C ALA A 39 0.72 33.22 -9.81
N ARG A 40 1.50 33.40 -8.73
CA ARG A 40 1.74 32.30 -7.79
C ARG A 40 0.37 31.79 -7.33
N PRO A 41 0.10 30.47 -7.38
CA PRO A 41 -1.19 29.90 -6.99
C PRO A 41 -1.40 29.94 -5.46
N PHE A 42 -0.54 30.64 -4.73
CA PHE A 42 -0.61 30.91 -3.31
C PHE A 42 -0.35 32.39 -3.03
N ARG A 43 -0.95 32.89 -1.95
CA ARG A 43 -0.74 34.25 -1.42
C ARG A 43 0.19 34.20 -0.21
N VAL A 44 0.73 35.37 0.14
CA VAL A 44 1.47 35.59 1.38
C VAL A 44 0.86 36.80 2.08
N GLY A 45 0.56 36.69 3.37
CA GLY A 45 -0.10 37.74 4.14
C GLY A 45 -0.58 37.24 5.50
N PRO A 46 -1.06 38.14 6.38
CA PRO A 46 -1.50 37.78 7.73
C PRO A 46 -2.69 36.80 7.74
N PRO A 47 -2.93 36.07 8.84
CA PRO A 47 -4.16 35.31 9.02
C PRO A 47 -5.39 36.24 9.09
N ALA A 48 -6.56 35.69 8.78
CA ALA A 48 -7.82 36.42 8.86
C ALA A 48 -8.15 36.82 10.31
N ALA A 49 -8.79 37.98 10.50
CA ALA A 49 -8.99 38.59 11.83
C ALA A 49 -9.92 37.80 12.80
N TRP A 50 -10.53 36.70 12.36
CA TRP A 50 -11.30 35.80 13.21
C TRP A 50 -10.43 34.70 13.86
N VAL A 51 -9.23 34.45 13.33
CA VAL A 51 -8.26 33.48 13.85
C VAL A 51 -7.67 33.99 15.16
N LYS A 52 -7.49 33.09 16.14
CA LYS A 52 -6.91 33.40 17.46
C LYS A 52 -5.63 32.56 17.71
N PRO A 53 -4.48 32.83 17.05
CA PRO A 53 -3.32 31.94 17.09
C PRO A 53 -2.82 31.67 18.52
N LEU A 54 -2.51 30.42 18.82
CA LEU A 54 -2.05 30.00 20.14
C LEU A 54 -0.53 30.19 20.29
N PRO A 55 -0.04 30.57 21.48
CA PRO A 55 1.39 30.59 21.76
C PRO A 55 1.96 29.16 21.75
N ILE A 56 3.16 29.02 21.20
CA ILE A 56 3.92 27.77 21.26
C ILE A 56 4.23 27.48 22.75
N PRO A 57 3.89 26.28 23.27
CA PRO A 57 4.24 25.91 24.64
C PRO A 57 5.76 25.73 24.79
N PRO A 58 6.31 25.84 26.01
CA PRO A 58 7.69 25.42 26.26
C PRO A 58 7.88 23.95 25.89
N ASP A 59 9.09 23.61 25.45
CA ASP A 59 9.48 22.23 25.18
C ASP A 59 9.37 21.41 26.49
N PRO A 60 8.55 20.33 26.53
CA PRO A 60 8.35 19.55 27.75
C PRO A 60 9.61 18.78 28.19
N GLY A 61 10.64 18.74 27.34
CA GLY A 61 11.87 17.98 27.58
C GLY A 61 11.77 16.55 27.05
N PRO A 62 12.57 15.61 27.57
CA PRO A 62 12.46 14.21 27.19
C PRO A 62 11.10 13.63 27.61
N THR A 63 10.46 12.91 26.70
CA THR A 63 9.26 12.12 27.00
C THR A 63 9.60 10.88 27.85
N PRO A 64 8.60 10.22 28.48
CA PRO A 64 8.85 9.04 29.31
C PRO A 64 9.59 7.92 28.60
N GLU A 65 10.33 7.11 29.36
CA GLU A 65 11.09 5.96 28.85
C GLU A 65 10.19 5.01 28.05
N GLY A 66 10.53 4.77 26.79
CA GLY A 66 9.68 4.00 25.86
C GLY A 66 8.60 4.78 25.10
N GLU A 67 8.55 6.11 25.23
CA GLU A 67 7.81 7.06 24.37
C GLU A 67 8.73 8.14 23.76
N GLU A 68 10.04 7.86 23.70
CA GLU A 68 11.10 8.78 23.26
C GLU A 68 11.11 9.03 21.73
N GLU A 69 10.56 10.16 21.28
CA GLU A 69 10.81 10.61 19.89
C GLU A 69 12.17 11.30 19.76
N THR A 70 13.21 10.51 19.49
CA THR A 70 14.62 10.92 19.35
C THR A 70 14.95 11.80 18.13
N SER A 71 13.97 12.49 17.54
CA SER A 71 14.18 13.33 16.33
C SER A 71 13.43 14.65 16.34
N VAL A 72 12.18 14.69 16.80
CA VAL A 72 11.33 15.89 16.76
C VAL A 72 10.45 15.96 18.00
N SER A 73 10.49 17.08 18.74
CA SER A 73 9.49 17.41 19.77
C SER A 73 8.40 18.25 19.11
N ARG A 74 7.16 17.76 19.08
CA ARG A 74 6.01 18.48 18.50
C ARG A 74 5.34 19.30 19.59
N LEU A 75 5.61 20.61 19.55
CA LEU A 75 5.19 21.55 20.58
C LEU A 75 3.72 21.93 20.40
N LEU A 76 3.33 22.29 19.18
CA LEU A 76 1.98 22.74 18.87
C LEU A 76 1.47 22.07 17.59
N ILE A 77 0.22 21.60 17.64
CA ILE A 77 -0.64 21.39 16.48
C ILE A 77 -1.94 22.14 16.75
N GLU A 78 -2.17 23.20 15.99
CA GLU A 78 -3.33 24.08 16.07
C GLU A 78 -4.06 24.10 14.74
N GLU A 79 -5.37 23.91 14.78
CA GLU A 79 -6.25 24.03 13.63
C GLU A 79 -7.45 24.91 13.98
N GLN A 80 -7.78 25.88 13.12
CA GLN A 80 -8.99 26.67 13.28
C GLN A 80 -9.80 26.64 11.98
N VAL A 81 -11.09 26.31 12.08
CA VAL A 81 -12.02 26.23 10.95
C VAL A 81 -13.15 27.24 11.16
N ARG A 82 -13.47 28.03 10.15
CA ARG A 82 -14.68 28.85 10.11
C ARG A 82 -15.53 28.49 8.91
N VAL A 83 -16.77 28.05 9.15
CA VAL A 83 -17.73 27.75 8.09
C VAL A 83 -18.49 29.03 7.74
N SER A 84 -18.61 29.34 6.45
CA SER A 84 -19.22 30.58 5.97
C SER A 84 -19.97 30.35 4.66
N GLY A 85 -21.29 30.15 4.79
CA GLY A 85 -22.15 29.75 3.68
C GLY A 85 -21.69 28.40 3.11
N PRO A 86 -21.53 28.27 1.78
CA PRO A 86 -21.06 27.03 1.14
C PRO A 86 -19.54 26.82 1.20
N SER A 87 -18.79 27.75 1.83
CA SER A 87 -17.32 27.70 1.92
C SER A 87 -16.83 27.54 3.37
N ARG A 88 -15.54 27.24 3.54
CA ARG A 88 -14.84 27.32 4.82
C ARG A 88 -13.48 28.01 4.66
N GLU A 89 -13.01 28.64 5.73
CA GLU A 89 -11.61 28.98 5.94
C GLU A 89 -11.02 27.99 6.95
N HIS A 90 -9.87 27.38 6.65
CA HIS A 90 -9.16 26.44 7.52
C HIS A 90 -7.73 26.96 7.71
N TYR A 91 -7.47 27.52 8.88
CA TYR A 91 -6.14 27.94 9.34
C TYR A 91 -5.45 26.76 10.04
N LEU A 92 -4.18 26.55 9.72
CA LEU A 92 -3.33 25.55 10.35
C LEU A 92 -2.04 26.21 10.85
N HIS A 93 -1.66 25.88 12.08
CA HIS A 93 -0.46 26.36 12.72
C HIS A 93 0.22 25.21 13.48
N SER A 94 1.54 25.09 13.36
CA SER A 94 2.29 24.07 14.09
C SER A 94 3.70 24.53 14.44
N ALA A 95 4.26 23.94 15.49
CA ALA A 95 5.62 24.20 15.93
C ALA A 95 6.34 22.90 16.30
N GLN A 96 7.51 22.68 15.71
CA GLN A 96 8.28 21.45 15.83
C GLN A 96 9.76 21.75 16.12
N LYS A 97 10.31 21.16 17.18
CA LYS A 97 11.71 21.34 17.59
C LYS A 97 12.57 20.17 17.15
N VAL A 98 13.70 20.47 16.51
CA VAL A 98 14.68 19.49 16.02
C VAL A 98 15.52 18.95 17.18
N LEU A 99 15.47 17.64 17.41
CA LEU A 99 16.21 16.97 18.50
C LEU A 99 17.45 16.20 18.01
N SER A 100 17.53 15.83 16.73
CA SER A 100 18.69 15.16 16.13
C SER A 100 18.80 15.49 14.63
N PRO A 101 19.91 15.15 13.94
CA PRO A 101 20.09 15.51 12.52
C PRO A 101 18.97 14.97 11.60
N ARG A 102 18.44 13.77 11.84
CA ARG A 102 17.26 13.22 11.14
C ARG A 102 15.96 13.98 11.42
N GLY A 103 15.94 14.77 12.50
CA GLY A 103 14.86 15.72 12.79
C GLY A 103 14.85 16.90 11.83
N ILE A 104 16.01 17.31 11.29
CA ILE A 104 16.09 18.42 10.32
C ILE A 104 15.28 18.03 9.08
N ASP A 105 15.57 16.86 8.49
CA ASP A 105 14.85 16.33 7.34
C ASP A 105 13.32 16.37 7.57
N ARG A 106 12.86 15.79 8.68
CA ARG A 106 11.44 15.72 9.08
C ARG A 106 10.77 17.08 9.28
N VAL A 107 11.49 18.06 9.80
CA VAL A 107 10.95 19.40 10.13
C VAL A 107 11.03 20.35 8.92
N THR A 108 11.91 20.08 7.95
CA THR A 108 12.04 20.88 6.71
C THR A 108 11.23 20.35 5.53
N ASP A 109 10.70 19.12 5.57
CA ASP A 109 9.77 18.57 4.57
C ASP A 109 8.35 19.18 4.71
N ILE A 110 8.26 20.48 4.45
CA ILE A 110 7.03 21.27 4.50
C ILE A 110 6.42 21.29 3.10
N GLN A 111 5.15 20.92 2.98
CA GLN A 111 4.42 20.88 1.71
C GLN A 111 2.98 21.37 1.92
N PHE A 112 2.64 22.53 1.36
CA PHE A 112 1.26 23.06 1.43
C PHE A 112 0.45 22.54 0.23
N ARG A 113 -0.34 21.48 0.44
CA ARG A 113 -1.12 20.80 -0.62
C ARG A 113 -2.57 21.29 -0.68
N PHE A 114 -3.09 21.54 -1.88
CA PHE A 114 -4.47 21.98 -2.11
C PHE A 114 -4.97 21.67 -3.53
N ASP A 115 -6.30 21.55 -3.68
CA ASP A 115 -6.96 21.53 -4.99
C ASP A 115 -7.13 22.98 -5.50
N PRO A 116 -6.47 23.39 -6.61
CA PRO A 116 -6.52 24.76 -7.11
C PRO A 116 -7.86 25.15 -7.77
N THR A 117 -8.77 24.20 -8.00
CA THR A 117 -10.08 24.45 -8.63
C THR A 117 -11.10 25.05 -7.68
N TYR A 118 -10.98 24.78 -6.37
CA TYR A 118 -11.87 25.34 -5.35
C TYR A 118 -11.19 25.85 -4.07
N GLN A 119 -9.87 25.66 -3.87
CA GLN A 119 -9.14 26.19 -2.72
C GLN A 119 -8.13 27.28 -3.11
N LYS A 120 -7.93 28.25 -2.21
CA LYS A 120 -6.87 29.25 -2.28
C LYS A 120 -5.94 29.09 -1.07
N LEU A 121 -4.65 28.88 -1.30
CA LEU A 121 -3.64 28.86 -0.25
C LEU A 121 -3.17 30.29 0.08
N THR A 122 -3.12 30.64 1.37
CA THR A 122 -2.35 31.78 1.89
C THR A 122 -1.36 31.29 2.93
N VAL A 123 -0.06 31.50 2.71
CA VAL A 123 0.98 31.21 3.70
C VAL A 123 1.16 32.46 4.59
N HIS A 124 1.11 32.29 5.90
CA HIS A 124 1.25 33.39 6.87
C HIS A 124 2.71 33.58 7.30
N GLY A 125 3.49 32.51 7.30
CA GLY A 125 4.94 32.54 7.41
C GLY A 125 5.52 31.20 7.84
N ILE A 126 6.85 31.14 7.84
CA ILE A 126 7.63 30.01 8.34
C ILE A 126 8.77 30.61 9.14
N TRP A 127 8.79 30.38 10.45
CA TRP A 127 9.74 31.03 11.36
C TRP A 127 10.67 30.01 12.00
N ARG A 128 11.95 30.32 12.02
CA ARG A 128 12.94 29.61 12.84
C ARG A 128 13.07 30.33 14.18
N ILE A 129 12.99 29.58 15.26
CA ILE A 129 13.25 30.06 16.63
C ILE A 129 14.55 29.40 17.11
N ARG A 130 15.56 30.22 17.35
CA ARG A 130 16.87 29.83 17.90
C ARG A 130 17.25 30.81 19.00
N ASP A 131 17.70 30.31 20.15
CA ASP A 131 18.11 31.13 21.30
C ASP A 131 17.08 32.22 21.70
N GLY A 132 15.79 31.90 21.59
CA GLY A 132 14.66 32.81 21.86
C GLY A 132 14.35 33.82 20.73
N ARG A 133 15.23 33.98 19.73
CA ARG A 133 14.99 34.82 18.55
C ARG A 133 14.13 34.06 17.52
N ARG A 134 12.90 34.56 17.29
CA ARG A 134 12.03 34.18 16.17
C ARG A 134 12.41 34.98 14.92
N GLU A 135 12.66 34.31 13.81
CA GLU A 135 13.12 34.89 12.54
C GLU A 135 12.32 34.29 11.38
N ASP A 136 11.80 35.12 10.47
CA ASP A 136 11.10 34.63 9.28
C ASP A 136 12.11 34.09 8.26
N VAL A 137 11.96 32.81 7.93
CA VAL A 137 12.82 32.09 6.98
C VAL A 137 12.06 31.70 5.72
N PHE A 138 10.79 32.10 5.56
CA PHE A 138 10.05 31.86 4.33
C PHE A 138 10.57 32.77 3.22
N GLN A 139 10.98 32.18 2.09
CA GLN A 139 11.36 32.90 0.87
C GLN A 139 10.37 32.58 -0.25
N PRO A 140 9.29 33.38 -0.42
CA PRO A 140 8.22 33.09 -1.39
C PRO A 140 8.66 33.04 -2.86
N ALA A 141 9.86 33.54 -3.17
CA ALA A 141 10.46 33.48 -4.51
C ALA A 141 11.27 32.19 -4.76
N GLU A 142 11.67 31.47 -3.70
CA GLU A 142 12.42 30.20 -3.80
C GLU A 142 11.50 28.98 -3.67
N ALA A 143 10.33 29.15 -3.06
CA ALA A 143 9.30 28.13 -2.96
C ALA A 143 8.87 27.62 -4.35
N ARG A 144 8.86 26.30 -4.53
CA ARG A 144 8.45 25.65 -5.78
C ARG A 144 6.98 25.27 -5.72
N VAL A 145 6.27 25.46 -6.83
CA VAL A 145 4.98 24.82 -7.08
C VAL A 145 5.27 23.52 -7.83
N ILE A 146 4.74 22.41 -7.34
CA ILE A 146 4.72 21.13 -8.05
C ILE A 146 3.28 20.61 -8.10
N GLN A 147 2.93 19.90 -9.17
CA GLN A 147 1.73 19.06 -9.20
C GLN A 147 2.16 17.66 -8.78
N GLN A 148 1.58 17.12 -7.70
CA GLN A 148 2.01 15.85 -7.13
C GLN A 148 0.84 14.86 -7.10
N GLU A 149 0.67 14.12 -8.19
CA GLU A 149 -0.30 13.03 -8.32
C GLU A 149 0.12 11.83 -7.44
N THR A 150 -0.19 11.90 -6.14
CA THR A 150 0.18 10.87 -5.14
C THR A 150 -0.48 9.52 -5.36
N GLU A 151 -1.41 9.44 -6.31
CA GLU A 151 -2.25 8.27 -6.61
C GLU A 151 -2.08 7.82 -8.07
N LEU A 152 -1.05 8.32 -8.76
CA LEU A 152 -0.74 7.98 -10.15
C LEU A 152 -0.48 6.48 -10.34
N GLN A 153 0.09 5.80 -9.33
CA GLN A 153 0.23 4.33 -9.32
C GLN A 153 -1.12 3.60 -9.29
N ASN A 154 -2.15 4.21 -8.71
CA ASN A 154 -3.54 3.74 -8.74
C ASN A 154 -4.29 4.20 -10.01
N ARG A 155 -3.61 4.96 -10.89
CA ARG A 155 -4.14 5.60 -12.10
C ARG A 155 -5.20 6.67 -11.82
N LEU A 156 -5.14 7.32 -10.65
CA LEU A 156 -5.97 8.47 -10.32
C LEU A 156 -5.16 9.76 -10.57
N TYR A 157 -5.81 10.75 -11.18
CA TYR A 157 -5.28 12.09 -11.40
C TYR A 157 -6.19 13.08 -10.68
N ASN A 158 -5.74 13.65 -9.57
CA ASN A 158 -6.53 14.54 -8.71
C ASN A 158 -6.15 16.03 -8.89
N GLY A 159 -5.05 16.35 -9.57
CA GLY A 159 -4.67 17.73 -9.90
C GLY A 159 -4.15 18.57 -8.72
N THR A 160 -3.84 17.94 -7.58
CA THR A 160 -3.37 18.62 -6.38
C THR A 160 -2.05 19.35 -6.62
N LEU A 161 -2.01 20.63 -6.28
CA LEU A 161 -0.77 21.41 -6.22
C LEU A 161 -0.17 21.37 -4.82
N ALA A 162 1.15 21.28 -4.75
CA ALA A 162 1.93 21.44 -3.53
C ALA A 162 2.86 22.65 -3.66
N VAL A 163 2.84 23.55 -2.67
CA VAL A 163 3.87 24.59 -2.50
C VAL A 163 4.93 24.08 -1.54
N VAL A 164 6.16 23.96 -2.03
CA VAL A 164 7.33 23.42 -1.33
C VAL A 164 8.31 24.57 -1.04
N PRO A 165 8.32 25.15 0.18
CA PRO A 165 9.36 26.07 0.63
C PRO A 165 10.71 25.36 0.81
N PHE A 166 11.81 26.10 0.64
CA PHE A 166 13.16 25.60 0.89
C PHE A 166 13.78 26.36 2.06
N LEU A 167 13.78 25.74 3.24
CA LEU A 167 14.29 26.34 4.47
C LEU A 167 15.83 26.29 4.48
N ARG A 168 16.46 27.39 4.93
CA ARG A 168 17.92 27.51 5.04
C ARG A 168 18.35 27.62 6.50
N ASP A 169 19.50 27.03 6.82
CA ASP A 169 20.11 27.06 8.15
C ASP A 169 19.14 26.65 9.28
N VAL A 170 18.56 25.45 9.17
CA VAL A 170 17.88 24.75 10.27
C VAL A 170 18.86 23.75 10.89
N ARG A 171 18.90 23.69 12.22
CA ARG A 171 19.88 22.94 13.03
C ARG A 171 19.20 22.19 14.17
N VAL A 172 19.93 21.25 14.77
CA VAL A 172 19.52 20.63 16.04
C VAL A 172 19.41 21.70 17.13
N GLY A 173 18.31 21.69 17.87
CA GLY A 173 17.97 22.70 18.87
C GLY A 173 16.97 23.76 18.38
N ASP A 174 16.87 24.01 17.07
CA ASP A 174 15.91 24.97 16.50
C ASP A 174 14.46 24.47 16.63
N THR A 175 13.53 25.38 16.86
CA THR A 175 12.10 25.17 16.58
C THR A 175 11.75 25.81 15.25
N VAL A 176 11.04 25.09 14.39
CA VAL A 176 10.39 25.65 13.20
C VAL A 176 8.90 25.77 13.47
N GLU A 177 8.37 26.96 13.23
CA GLU A 177 6.96 27.35 13.34
C GLU A 177 6.42 27.58 11.94
N VAL A 178 5.22 27.07 11.63
CA VAL A 178 4.60 27.13 10.31
C VAL A 178 3.14 27.52 10.46
N ALA A 179 2.69 28.58 9.77
CA ALA A 179 1.28 28.97 9.74
C ALA A 179 0.78 29.31 8.33
N TYR A 180 -0.41 28.81 7.97
CA TYR A 180 -1.04 28.99 6.66
C TYR A 180 -2.56 28.78 6.76
N SER A 181 -3.31 29.17 5.72
CA SER A 181 -4.75 28.92 5.60
C SER A 181 -5.15 28.48 4.20
N PHE A 182 -6.20 27.67 4.12
CA PHE A 182 -6.97 27.41 2.91
C PHE A 182 -8.32 28.13 2.98
N GLU A 183 -8.68 28.87 1.92
CA GLU A 183 -10.04 29.40 1.71
C GLU A 183 -10.71 28.56 0.62
N GLY A 184 -11.78 27.83 0.93
CA GLY A 184 -12.55 27.04 -0.04
C GLY A 184 -13.10 25.71 0.48
N ALA A 185 -14.09 25.18 -0.24
CA ALA A 185 -14.68 23.85 -0.05
C ALA A 185 -15.09 23.26 -1.41
N ASN A 186 -15.09 21.93 -1.54
CA ASN A 186 -15.46 21.31 -2.81
C ASN A 186 -16.96 21.51 -3.09
N PRO A 187 -17.35 22.10 -4.25
CA PRO A 187 -18.74 22.40 -4.54
C PRO A 187 -19.64 21.15 -4.64
N VAL A 188 -19.08 19.95 -4.86
CA VAL A 188 -19.85 18.70 -5.04
C VAL A 188 -20.71 18.32 -3.82
N PHE A 189 -20.33 18.77 -2.62
CA PHE A 189 -21.11 18.54 -1.39
C PHE A 189 -22.33 19.49 -1.26
N GLY A 190 -22.51 20.43 -2.20
CA GLY A 190 -23.60 21.40 -2.19
C GLY A 190 -23.52 22.40 -1.02
N GLY A 191 -22.30 22.69 -0.55
CA GLY A 191 -22.04 23.59 0.58
C GLY A 191 -22.30 22.98 1.97
N ARG A 192 -22.67 21.69 2.06
CA ARG A 192 -22.77 20.97 3.34
C ARG A 192 -21.39 20.76 3.97
N PHE A 193 -21.35 20.84 5.30
CA PHE A 193 -20.14 20.64 6.09
C PHE A 193 -20.03 19.20 6.63
N SER A 194 -18.80 18.68 6.60
CA SER A 194 -18.40 17.45 7.28
C SER A 194 -16.91 17.52 7.59
N ASP A 195 -16.48 17.05 8.76
CA ASP A 195 -15.07 17.04 9.16
C ASP A 195 -14.72 15.88 10.07
N VAL A 196 -13.44 15.51 10.09
CA VAL A 196 -12.89 14.41 10.91
C VAL A 196 -11.65 14.91 11.63
N VAL A 197 -11.84 15.34 12.89
CA VAL A 197 -10.77 15.88 13.73
C VAL A 197 -10.15 14.74 14.51
N GLY A 198 -9.03 14.20 14.02
CA GLY A 198 -8.19 13.33 14.84
C GLY A 198 -7.68 14.09 16.07
N VAL A 199 -7.89 13.56 17.27
CA VAL A 199 -7.41 14.15 18.55
C VAL A 199 -6.29 13.33 19.20
N GLY A 200 -5.83 12.26 18.55
CA GLY A 200 -4.60 11.53 18.87
C GLY A 200 -3.75 11.31 17.61
N ARG A 201 -2.50 10.88 17.81
CA ARG A 201 -1.48 10.73 16.74
C ARG A 201 -0.58 9.54 17.05
N SER A 202 0.22 9.10 16.07
CA SER A 202 1.27 8.09 16.21
C SER A 202 2.56 8.60 16.90
N TYR A 203 2.52 9.82 17.43
CA TYR A 203 3.62 10.54 18.04
C TYR A 203 3.07 11.45 19.16
N PRO A 204 3.90 11.82 20.15
CA PRO A 204 3.46 12.72 21.22
C PRO A 204 3.31 14.17 20.71
N VAL A 205 2.44 14.94 21.35
CA VAL A 205 2.25 16.39 21.07
C VAL A 205 2.05 17.15 22.38
N ALA A 206 2.85 18.19 22.65
CA ALA A 206 2.77 18.94 23.90
C ALA A 206 1.44 19.72 24.03
N HIS A 207 0.95 20.31 22.95
CA HIS A 207 -0.36 20.96 22.87
C HIS A 207 -1.03 20.69 21.52
N PHE A 208 -2.23 20.11 21.55
CA PHE A 208 -3.14 19.99 20.42
C PHE A 208 -4.39 20.85 20.69
N ALA A 209 -4.79 21.65 19.70
CA ALA A 209 -6.02 22.44 19.75
C ALA A 209 -6.72 22.46 18.39
N TYR A 210 -8.04 22.30 18.40
CA TYR A 210 -8.92 22.53 17.25
C TYR A 210 -10.06 23.49 17.65
N ARG A 211 -10.34 24.49 16.81
CA ARG A 211 -11.41 25.47 17.04
C ARG A 211 -12.31 25.58 15.81
N LEU A 212 -13.59 25.26 15.96
CA LEU A 212 -14.62 25.46 14.93
C LEU A 212 -15.50 26.67 15.26
N LEU A 213 -15.62 27.60 14.32
CA LEU A 213 -16.67 28.60 14.26
C LEU A 213 -17.76 28.10 13.30
N TRP A 214 -18.91 27.71 13.86
CA TRP A 214 -20.08 27.24 13.15
C TRP A 214 -21.15 28.34 13.05
N PRO A 215 -21.72 28.66 11.88
CA PRO A 215 -22.80 29.63 11.77
C PRO A 215 -24.11 29.04 12.33
N GLU A 216 -24.51 29.49 13.52
CA GLU A 216 -25.68 28.96 14.21
C GLU A 216 -26.98 29.57 13.64
N GLY A 217 -28.01 28.75 13.50
CA GLY A 217 -29.26 29.14 12.82
C GLY A 217 -29.19 29.03 11.28
N ARG A 218 -30.08 29.77 10.60
CA ARG A 218 -30.34 29.65 9.14
C ARG A 218 -30.77 28.25 8.65
N GLY A 219 -31.23 27.38 9.55
CA GLY A 219 -31.72 26.04 9.21
C GLY A 219 -30.63 24.98 8.98
N ARG A 220 -29.38 25.27 9.31
CA ARG A 220 -28.27 24.30 9.33
C ARG A 220 -28.15 23.68 10.72
N THR A 221 -27.81 22.39 10.80
CA THR A 221 -27.65 21.67 12.08
C THR A 221 -26.31 20.93 12.10
N LEU A 222 -25.51 21.11 13.14
CA LEU A 222 -24.22 20.42 13.30
C LEU A 222 -24.36 19.20 14.22
N PHE A 223 -24.29 18.01 13.63
CA PHE A 223 -24.22 16.74 14.34
C PHE A 223 -22.78 16.37 14.66
N ILE A 224 -22.55 15.91 15.89
CA ILE A 224 -21.21 15.61 16.41
C ILE A 224 -21.19 14.19 16.98
N ARG A 225 -20.07 13.48 16.86
CA ARG A 225 -19.86 12.12 17.40
C ARG A 225 -18.40 11.95 17.81
N ASP A 226 -18.21 11.50 19.04
CA ASP A 226 -16.89 11.45 19.66
C ASP A 226 -16.44 9.97 19.71
N PHE A 227 -15.27 9.67 19.15
CA PHE A 227 -14.71 8.32 19.07
C PHE A 227 -13.52 8.17 20.01
N ALA A 228 -13.77 7.48 21.12
CA ALA A 228 -12.77 6.94 22.05
C ALA A 228 -11.72 7.94 22.60
N ALA A 229 -12.11 9.19 22.93
CA ALA A 229 -11.18 10.28 23.27
C ALA A 229 -11.05 10.60 24.79
N PRO A 230 -10.31 9.81 25.59
CA PRO A 230 -10.04 10.13 27.00
C PRO A 230 -9.09 11.33 27.13
N GLY A 231 -9.32 12.17 28.13
CA GLY A 231 -8.49 13.37 28.35
C GLY A 231 -8.58 14.39 27.21
N LEU A 232 -9.76 14.53 26.60
CA LEU A 232 -10.10 15.63 25.71
C LEU A 232 -10.88 16.69 26.48
N SER A 233 -10.39 17.93 26.47
CA SER A 233 -11.19 19.09 26.87
C SER A 233 -12.07 19.53 25.71
N ARG A 234 -13.34 19.82 25.98
CA ARG A 234 -14.30 20.37 25.02
C ARG A 234 -15.07 21.50 25.67
N SER A 235 -15.04 22.68 25.07
CA SER A 235 -15.84 23.84 25.49
C SER A 235 -16.62 24.41 24.31
N GLU A 236 -17.80 24.95 24.59
CA GLU A 236 -18.68 25.53 23.58
C GLU A 236 -19.23 26.88 24.07
N SER A 237 -19.32 27.86 23.16
CA SER A 237 -19.83 29.20 23.47
C SER A 237 -20.45 29.86 22.24
N MET A 238 -21.20 30.96 22.44
CA MET A 238 -21.75 31.76 21.34
C MET A 238 -20.96 33.05 21.15
N LEU A 239 -20.50 33.29 19.92
CA LEU A 239 -19.68 34.42 19.52
C LEU A 239 -20.31 35.08 18.28
N ASN A 240 -20.92 36.26 18.42
CA ASN A 240 -21.46 37.05 17.30
C ASN A 240 -22.48 36.33 16.38
N GLY A 241 -23.20 35.32 16.90
CA GLY A 241 -24.12 34.48 16.13
C GLY A 241 -23.50 33.20 15.56
N GLU A 242 -22.20 32.98 15.77
CA GLU A 242 -21.50 31.71 15.51
C GLU A 242 -21.35 30.92 16.82
N ARG A 243 -21.49 29.61 16.75
CA ARG A 243 -21.14 28.68 17.83
C ARG A 243 -19.66 28.35 17.75
N GLU A 244 -18.91 28.77 18.75
CA GLU A 244 -17.48 28.51 18.92
C GLU A 244 -17.32 27.20 19.71
N ILE A 245 -16.78 26.17 19.06
CA ILE A 245 -16.48 24.85 19.65
C ILE A 245 -14.95 24.71 19.70
N ILE A 246 -14.41 24.49 20.90
CA ILE A 246 -12.97 24.30 21.11
C ILE A 246 -12.71 22.89 21.66
N LEU A 247 -11.75 22.20 21.06
CA LEU A 247 -11.25 20.89 21.43
C LEU A 247 -9.78 21.02 21.80
N GLU A 248 -9.38 20.72 23.03
CA GLU A 248 -8.00 20.93 23.51
C GLU A 248 -7.45 19.70 24.24
N ARG A 249 -6.18 19.36 23.98
CA ARG A 249 -5.41 18.34 24.71
C ARG A 249 -3.99 18.84 24.97
N ARG A 250 -3.47 18.58 26.16
CA ARG A 250 -2.08 18.84 26.54
C ARG A 250 -1.39 17.54 26.91
N HIS A 251 -0.11 17.41 26.58
CA HIS A 251 0.66 16.18 26.72
C HIS A 251 -0.05 14.98 26.06
N VAL A 252 -0.41 15.12 24.78
CA VAL A 252 -1.03 14.05 23.99
C VAL A 252 -0.02 12.89 23.89
N PRO A 253 -0.34 11.69 24.41
CA PRO A 253 0.53 10.52 24.29
C PRO A 253 0.49 9.96 22.86
N ALA A 254 1.55 9.24 22.49
CA ALA A 254 1.60 8.53 21.22
C ALA A 254 0.71 7.29 21.26
N VAL A 255 -0.26 7.18 20.34
CA VAL A 255 -0.96 5.92 20.10
C VAL A 255 -0.03 5.03 19.28
N ARG A 256 0.34 3.87 19.83
CA ARG A 256 1.26 2.93 19.17
C ARG A 256 0.58 2.30 17.94
N HIS A 257 1.30 2.26 16.83
CA HIS A 257 0.87 1.56 15.63
C HIS A 257 1.17 0.07 15.79
N GLU A 258 0.16 -0.76 15.59
CA GLU A 258 0.25 -2.23 15.62
C GLU A 258 0.03 -2.76 14.20
N ASP A 259 0.54 -3.94 13.87
CA ASP A 259 0.41 -4.52 12.54
C ASP A 259 -0.97 -5.17 12.36
N ASP A 260 -1.48 -5.16 11.12
CA ASP A 260 -2.71 -5.87 10.74
C ASP A 260 -3.89 -5.60 11.71
N VAL A 261 -4.17 -4.32 12.00
CA VAL A 261 -5.37 -3.91 12.74
C VAL A 261 -6.55 -3.80 11.76
N PRO A 262 -7.75 -4.35 12.06
CA PRO A 262 -8.91 -4.22 11.17
C PRO A 262 -9.30 -2.77 10.90
N GLY A 263 -9.67 -2.43 9.66
CA GLY A 263 -10.05 -1.07 9.27
C GLY A 263 -11.29 -0.52 10.00
N TRP A 264 -12.14 -1.40 10.54
CA TRP A 264 -13.27 -1.04 11.39
C TRP A 264 -12.89 -0.66 12.84
N GLN A 265 -11.64 -0.89 13.27
CA GLN A 265 -11.19 -0.57 14.62
C GLN A 265 -10.68 0.88 14.68
N PRO A 266 -11.30 1.79 15.46
CA PRO A 266 -10.73 3.10 15.71
C PRO A 266 -9.46 2.97 16.57
N VAL A 267 -8.30 3.16 15.93
CA VAL A 267 -6.97 3.16 16.58
C VAL A 267 -6.69 4.51 17.25
N TYR A 268 -6.73 5.59 16.47
CA TYR A 268 -6.53 6.94 16.98
C TYR A 268 -7.88 7.52 17.45
N PRO A 269 -7.94 8.25 18.57
CA PRO A 269 -9.16 8.94 18.99
C PRO A 269 -9.47 10.12 18.07
N TRP A 270 -10.75 10.36 17.79
CA TRP A 270 -11.21 11.42 16.86
C TRP A 270 -12.62 11.95 17.20
N ILE A 271 -12.99 13.09 16.62
CA ILE A 271 -14.35 13.63 16.61
C ILE A 271 -14.81 13.82 15.17
N GLN A 272 -16.03 13.34 14.89
CA GLN A 272 -16.74 13.57 13.64
C GLN A 272 -17.65 14.79 13.76
N PHE A 273 -17.63 15.63 12.74
CA PHE A 273 -18.60 16.69 12.50
C PHE A 273 -19.36 16.39 11.20
N SER A 274 -20.68 16.58 11.18
CA SER A 274 -21.49 16.43 9.97
C SER A 274 -22.76 17.28 10.01
N GLU A 275 -23.16 17.81 8.86
CA GLU A 275 -24.45 18.48 8.65
C GLU A 275 -25.55 17.53 8.15
N TYR A 276 -25.21 16.31 7.75
CA TYR A 276 -26.16 15.30 7.29
C TYR A 276 -26.88 14.67 8.51
N ARG A 277 -28.22 14.73 8.53
CA ARG A 277 -29.05 14.27 9.68
C ARG A 277 -29.15 12.75 9.75
N ASP A 278 -29.30 12.12 8.59
CA ASP A 278 -29.58 10.69 8.41
C ASP A 278 -28.92 10.19 7.11
N TRP A 279 -28.95 8.88 6.87
CA TRP A 279 -28.40 8.31 5.64
C TRP A 279 -29.24 8.65 4.39
N ASN A 280 -30.50 9.12 4.55
CA ASN A 280 -31.29 9.61 3.43
C ASN A 280 -30.79 10.96 2.91
N ASP A 281 -30.30 11.87 3.76
CA ASP A 281 -29.64 13.11 3.32
C ASP A 281 -28.41 12.85 2.44
N VAL A 282 -27.70 11.74 2.70
CA VAL A 282 -26.55 11.29 1.91
C VAL A 282 -27.00 10.57 0.63
N ALA A 283 -28.02 9.70 0.70
CA ALA A 283 -28.55 9.02 -0.49
C ALA A 283 -29.22 10.00 -1.48
N ARG A 284 -29.92 11.02 -0.97
CA ARG A 284 -30.48 12.11 -1.79
C ARG A 284 -29.40 13.00 -2.40
N TRP A 285 -28.28 13.23 -1.69
CA TRP A 285 -27.10 13.90 -2.25
C TRP A 285 -26.49 13.09 -3.41
N ALA A 286 -26.20 11.81 -3.17
CA ALA A 286 -25.68 10.92 -4.21
C ALA A 286 -26.63 10.83 -5.41
N SER A 287 -27.95 10.84 -5.18
CA SER A 287 -28.98 10.85 -6.23
C SER A 287 -28.97 12.11 -7.11
N THR A 288 -28.35 13.22 -6.68
CA THR A 288 -28.11 14.38 -7.56
C THR A 288 -26.86 14.25 -8.43
N LEU A 289 -25.93 13.36 -8.09
CA LEU A 289 -24.70 13.12 -8.85
C LEU A 289 -24.86 11.96 -9.84
N PHE A 290 -25.48 10.86 -9.42
CA PHE A 290 -25.66 9.64 -10.19
C PHE A 290 -26.98 9.60 -10.98
N GLN A 291 -27.37 10.74 -11.57
CA GLN A 291 -28.53 10.77 -12.46
C GLN A 291 -28.23 10.00 -13.74
N VAL A 292 -29.05 8.99 -14.05
CA VAL A 292 -28.93 8.23 -15.31
C VAL A 292 -29.48 9.12 -16.44
N PRO A 293 -28.65 9.55 -17.41
CA PRO A 293 -29.07 10.48 -18.45
C PRO A 293 -29.84 9.78 -19.57
N ALA A 294 -30.38 10.56 -20.51
CA ALA A 294 -30.94 10.03 -21.74
C ALA A 294 -29.85 9.32 -22.56
N ARG A 295 -30.09 8.04 -22.91
CA ARG A 295 -29.15 7.22 -23.69
C ARG A 295 -28.85 7.86 -25.05
N SER A 296 -27.58 8.10 -25.36
CA SER A 296 -27.18 8.52 -26.71
C SER A 296 -27.27 7.39 -27.72
N LYS A 297 -27.06 7.73 -29.00
CA LYS A 297 -26.94 6.75 -30.09
C LYS A 297 -25.85 5.70 -29.83
N ALA A 298 -24.77 6.04 -29.11
CA ALA A 298 -23.66 5.13 -28.83
C ALA A 298 -24.01 4.14 -27.71
N VAL A 299 -24.51 4.62 -26.57
CA VAL A 299 -25.02 3.75 -25.49
C VAL A 299 -26.17 2.88 -26.00
N GLU A 300 -27.05 3.40 -26.87
CA GLU A 300 -28.14 2.64 -27.47
C GLU A 300 -27.67 1.57 -28.48
N GLN A 301 -26.53 1.80 -29.17
CA GLN A 301 -25.90 0.76 -30.00
C GLN A 301 -25.34 -0.36 -29.13
N GLU A 302 -24.72 -0.03 -27.99
CA GLU A 302 -24.18 -1.00 -27.04
C GLU A 302 -25.29 -1.82 -26.37
N VAL A 303 -26.37 -1.17 -25.92
CA VAL A 303 -27.59 -1.82 -25.41
C VAL A 303 -28.17 -2.79 -26.45
N ARG A 304 -28.28 -2.40 -27.72
CA ARG A 304 -28.74 -3.30 -28.81
C ARG A 304 -27.74 -4.38 -29.22
N ARG A 305 -26.47 -4.28 -28.83
CA ARG A 305 -25.51 -5.38 -28.95
C ARG A 305 -25.75 -6.39 -27.84
N LEU A 306 -25.80 -5.91 -26.60
CA LEU A 306 -25.99 -6.70 -25.39
C LEU A 306 -27.38 -7.36 -25.32
N SER A 307 -28.44 -6.74 -25.85
CA SER A 307 -29.80 -7.29 -25.84
C SER A 307 -29.97 -8.55 -26.69
N LYS A 308 -28.97 -8.91 -27.51
CA LYS A 308 -28.94 -10.15 -28.29
C LYS A 308 -28.64 -11.39 -27.44
N GLU A 309 -28.06 -11.20 -26.26
CA GLU A 309 -27.87 -12.28 -25.29
C GLU A 309 -29.23 -12.89 -24.91
N PRO A 310 -29.34 -14.23 -24.79
CA PRO A 310 -30.62 -14.93 -24.80
C PRO A 310 -31.49 -14.63 -23.58
N THR A 311 -30.88 -14.41 -22.41
CA THR A 311 -31.57 -14.32 -21.11
C THR A 311 -31.16 -13.07 -20.32
N PRO A 312 -31.92 -12.63 -19.30
CA PRO A 312 -31.57 -11.46 -18.48
C PRO A 312 -30.21 -11.60 -17.77
N GLU A 313 -29.86 -12.81 -17.35
CA GLU A 313 -28.58 -13.14 -16.69
C GLU A 313 -27.41 -13.01 -17.68
N ALA A 314 -27.57 -13.55 -18.89
CA ALA A 314 -26.56 -13.43 -19.94
C ALA A 314 -26.36 -11.95 -20.33
N ARG A 315 -27.44 -11.16 -20.45
CA ARG A 315 -27.41 -9.70 -20.68
C ARG A 315 -26.68 -8.97 -19.55
N PHE A 316 -26.96 -9.32 -18.30
CA PHE A 316 -26.32 -8.74 -17.13
C PHE A 316 -24.81 -9.00 -17.12
N PHE A 317 -24.38 -10.26 -17.23
CA PHE A 317 -22.96 -10.60 -17.19
C PHE A 317 -22.20 -10.12 -18.44
N ALA A 318 -22.84 -10.04 -19.60
CA ALA A 318 -22.24 -9.42 -20.78
C ALA A 318 -22.03 -7.91 -20.60
N ALA A 319 -22.97 -7.20 -19.97
CA ALA A 319 -22.83 -5.78 -19.64
C ALA A 319 -21.76 -5.53 -18.57
N LEU A 320 -21.76 -6.35 -17.49
CA LEU A 320 -20.77 -6.28 -16.42
C LEU A 320 -19.35 -6.51 -16.96
N ARG A 321 -19.11 -7.62 -17.68
CA ARG A 321 -17.79 -7.97 -18.21
C ARG A 321 -17.31 -6.96 -19.25
N PHE A 322 -18.21 -6.40 -20.06
CA PHE A 322 -17.89 -5.27 -20.96
C PHE A 322 -17.40 -4.05 -20.18
N VAL A 323 -18.09 -3.65 -19.10
CA VAL A 323 -17.64 -2.51 -18.29
C VAL A 323 -16.36 -2.83 -17.50
N GLN A 324 -16.19 -4.06 -17.01
CA GLN A 324 -14.98 -4.51 -16.31
C GLN A 324 -13.76 -4.49 -17.25
N ASP A 325 -13.84 -5.18 -18.39
CA ASP A 325 -12.68 -5.52 -19.23
C ASP A 325 -12.45 -4.54 -20.40
N GLU A 326 -13.51 -3.99 -21.01
CA GLU A 326 -13.43 -3.06 -22.18
C GLU A 326 -13.46 -1.57 -21.79
N VAL A 327 -13.41 -1.25 -20.49
CA VAL A 327 -13.29 0.12 -19.95
C VAL A 327 -12.20 0.16 -18.89
N ARG A 328 -11.02 0.67 -19.25
CA ARG A 328 -9.82 0.67 -18.42
C ARG A 328 -9.98 1.54 -17.16
N TYR A 329 -9.51 1.07 -16.01
CA TYR A 329 -9.46 1.92 -14.82
C TYR A 329 -8.47 3.09 -14.99
N LEU A 330 -8.98 4.32 -14.91
CA LEU A 330 -8.25 5.59 -14.78
C LEU A 330 -9.24 6.67 -14.31
N GLY A 331 -8.97 7.31 -13.18
CA GLY A 331 -9.79 8.39 -12.62
C GLY A 331 -9.25 9.78 -12.95
N ILE A 332 -10.16 10.74 -13.14
CA ILE A 332 -9.85 12.17 -13.33
C ILE A 332 -10.70 12.94 -12.32
N GLU A 333 -10.12 13.22 -11.16
CA GLU A 333 -10.86 13.51 -9.92
C GLU A 333 -10.80 14.97 -9.48
N MET A 334 -10.46 15.86 -10.42
CA MET A 334 -10.35 17.31 -10.20
C MET A 334 -11.71 17.95 -9.89
N GLY A 335 -11.78 18.76 -8.83
CA GLY A 335 -12.97 19.54 -8.49
C GLY A 335 -14.23 18.68 -8.26
N PRO A 336 -15.34 18.92 -8.97
CA PRO A 336 -16.58 18.16 -8.78
C PRO A 336 -16.42 16.67 -9.17
N ASN A 337 -15.53 16.36 -10.11
CA ASN A 337 -15.30 15.00 -10.60
C ASN A 337 -14.54 14.12 -9.60
N SER A 338 -14.26 14.61 -8.40
CA SER A 338 -13.90 13.77 -7.25
C SER A 338 -15.04 12.83 -6.84
N HIS A 339 -16.29 13.30 -6.84
CA HIS A 339 -17.47 12.51 -6.42
C HIS A 339 -18.56 12.43 -7.49
N GLN A 340 -18.60 13.37 -8.44
CA GLN A 340 -19.52 13.31 -9.58
C GLN A 340 -18.94 12.44 -10.70
N PRO A 341 -19.69 11.46 -11.24
CA PRO A 341 -19.25 10.67 -12.40
C PRO A 341 -19.31 11.49 -13.70
N HIS A 342 -18.46 11.13 -14.65
CA HIS A 342 -18.51 11.60 -16.05
C HIS A 342 -19.73 11.02 -16.78
N HIS A 343 -20.08 11.62 -17.92
CA HIS A 343 -21.23 11.16 -18.71
C HIS A 343 -20.97 9.75 -19.29
N PRO A 344 -21.92 8.80 -19.24
CA PRO A 344 -21.74 7.44 -19.77
C PRO A 344 -21.25 7.40 -21.23
N ASP A 345 -21.69 8.34 -22.06
CA ASP A 345 -21.21 8.47 -23.45
C ASP A 345 -19.71 8.77 -23.53
N GLU A 346 -19.22 9.64 -22.63
CA GLU A 346 -17.83 10.06 -22.59
C GLU A 346 -16.94 8.89 -22.13
N VAL A 347 -17.37 8.18 -21.08
CA VAL A 347 -16.72 6.96 -20.58
C VAL A 347 -16.67 5.88 -21.67
N LEU A 348 -17.78 5.68 -22.40
CA LEU A 348 -17.90 4.73 -23.52
C LEU A 348 -17.03 5.12 -24.73
N GLN A 349 -16.91 6.42 -25.02
CA GLN A 349 -16.08 6.96 -26.10
C GLN A 349 -14.58 6.89 -25.77
N ARG A 350 -14.19 7.30 -24.56
CA ARG A 350 -12.78 7.38 -24.12
C ARG A 350 -12.21 6.04 -23.64
N ARG A 351 -13.08 5.07 -23.36
CA ARG A 351 -12.74 3.69 -22.91
C ARG A 351 -11.94 3.63 -21.61
N PHE A 352 -12.14 4.63 -20.74
CA PHE A 352 -11.63 4.61 -19.37
C PHE A 352 -12.52 5.39 -18.40
N GLY A 353 -12.41 5.07 -17.12
CA GLY A 353 -13.04 5.75 -15.99
C GLY A 353 -12.66 5.11 -14.66
N ASP A 354 -13.06 5.73 -13.57
CA ASP A 354 -12.92 5.22 -12.21
C ASP A 354 -14.17 4.43 -11.75
N CYS A 355 -14.31 4.22 -10.44
CA CYS A 355 -15.42 3.46 -9.84
C CYS A 355 -16.79 4.08 -10.06
N LYS A 356 -16.92 5.41 -9.94
CA LYS A 356 -18.16 6.15 -10.13
C LYS A 356 -18.52 6.24 -11.62
N ASP A 357 -17.54 6.47 -12.48
CA ASP A 357 -17.72 6.46 -13.95
C ASP A 357 -18.21 5.10 -14.46
N LYS A 358 -17.50 4.02 -14.09
CA LYS A 358 -17.82 2.66 -14.53
C LYS A 358 -19.15 2.17 -13.92
N SER A 359 -19.48 2.56 -12.68
CA SER A 359 -20.79 2.27 -12.08
C SER A 359 -21.94 2.97 -12.80
N LEU A 360 -21.83 4.26 -13.13
CA LEU A 360 -22.90 4.95 -13.85
C LEU A 360 -23.06 4.42 -15.29
N LEU A 361 -21.96 4.08 -15.97
CA LEU A 361 -22.03 3.41 -17.28
C LEU A 361 -22.73 2.05 -17.20
N LEU A 362 -22.37 1.19 -16.25
CA LEU A 362 -23.01 -0.12 -16.07
C LEU A 362 -24.51 0.03 -15.79
N VAL A 363 -24.91 0.89 -14.87
CA VAL A 363 -26.34 1.14 -14.56
C VAL A 363 -27.09 1.68 -15.79
N SER A 364 -26.46 2.53 -16.60
CA SER A 364 -27.05 3.06 -17.84
C SER A 364 -27.29 1.97 -18.89
N LEU A 365 -26.37 1.00 -19.01
CA LEU A 365 -26.53 -0.16 -19.89
C LEU A 365 -27.62 -1.12 -19.35
N LEU A 366 -27.59 -1.44 -18.06
CA LEU A 366 -28.56 -2.36 -17.43
C LEU A 366 -29.99 -1.84 -17.51
N LYS A 367 -30.24 -0.55 -17.24
CA LYS A 367 -31.57 0.06 -17.44
C LYS A 367 -31.99 0.10 -18.90
N GLY A 368 -31.05 0.21 -19.84
CA GLY A 368 -31.32 0.04 -21.27
C GLY A 368 -31.75 -1.39 -21.65
N LEU A 369 -31.26 -2.39 -20.91
CA LEU A 369 -31.58 -3.81 -21.07
C LEU A 369 -32.85 -4.25 -20.32
N GLY A 370 -33.51 -3.35 -19.58
CA GLY A 370 -34.70 -3.64 -18.77
C GLY A 370 -34.38 -4.34 -17.44
N ILE A 371 -33.14 -4.26 -16.96
CA ILE A 371 -32.69 -4.79 -15.67
C ILE A 371 -32.69 -3.65 -14.65
N ASP A 372 -33.27 -3.86 -13.46
CA ASP A 372 -33.20 -2.85 -12.41
C ASP A 372 -31.81 -2.84 -11.75
N ALA A 373 -31.26 -1.64 -11.59
CA ALA A 373 -29.89 -1.41 -11.17
C ALA A 373 -29.72 -0.01 -10.59
N GLN A 374 -28.85 0.14 -9.61
CA GLN A 374 -28.52 1.42 -8.98
C GLN A 374 -27.09 1.40 -8.46
N PRO A 375 -26.37 2.54 -8.47
CA PRO A 375 -25.08 2.63 -7.81
C PRO A 375 -25.24 2.44 -6.31
N ALA A 376 -24.19 1.97 -5.65
CA ALA A 376 -24.11 1.89 -4.21
C ALA A 376 -22.76 2.44 -3.74
N LEU A 377 -22.79 3.39 -2.80
CA LEU A 377 -21.58 3.91 -2.18
C LEU A 377 -21.10 2.92 -1.12
N VAL A 378 -19.80 2.63 -1.10
CA VAL A 378 -19.18 1.71 -0.14
C VAL A 378 -17.88 2.30 0.41
N SER A 379 -17.41 1.75 1.53
CA SER A 379 -16.04 1.93 1.98
C SER A 379 -15.29 0.60 1.86
N THR A 380 -14.05 0.66 1.37
CA THR A 380 -13.19 -0.52 1.18
C THR A 380 -12.58 -1.05 2.49
N ASP A 381 -12.75 -0.33 3.60
CA ASP A 381 -11.94 -0.43 4.82
C ASP A 381 -12.78 -0.36 6.11
N LEU A 382 -13.73 0.57 6.20
CA LEU A 382 -14.51 0.84 7.42
C LEU A 382 -15.53 -0.25 7.73
N THR A 383 -16.03 -0.98 6.71
CA THR A 383 -16.95 -2.13 6.85
C THR A 383 -18.07 -1.89 7.89
N GLN A 384 -18.10 -2.59 9.04
CA GLN A 384 -19.12 -2.40 10.09
C GLN A 384 -18.99 -1.08 10.89
N LEU A 385 -17.86 -0.38 10.87
CA LEU A 385 -17.71 0.91 11.55
C LEU A 385 -18.66 1.98 10.99
N LEU A 386 -19.07 1.84 9.72
CA LEU A 386 -20.09 2.68 9.08
C LEU A 386 -21.41 2.74 9.87
N ASP A 387 -21.81 1.66 10.55
CA ASP A 387 -23.03 1.64 11.39
C ASP A 387 -22.91 2.57 12.61
N GLY A 388 -21.69 2.85 13.07
CA GLY A 388 -21.40 3.67 14.25
C GLY A 388 -21.16 5.17 13.97
N LEU A 389 -21.04 5.56 12.70
CA LEU A 389 -20.74 6.93 12.25
C LEU A 389 -21.98 7.84 12.29
N ARG A 390 -21.74 9.16 12.28
CA ARG A 390 -22.71 10.08 11.68
C ARG A 390 -22.71 9.87 10.17
N PRO A 391 -23.89 9.94 9.53
CA PRO A 391 -23.98 10.05 8.08
C PRO A 391 -23.10 11.18 7.56
N THR A 392 -22.39 10.95 6.47
CA THR A 392 -21.67 11.97 5.70
C THR A 392 -21.40 11.43 4.30
N ALA A 393 -21.28 12.33 3.32
CA ALA A 393 -20.83 11.99 1.98
C ALA A 393 -19.40 11.39 1.98
N THR A 394 -18.55 11.87 2.88
CA THR A 394 -17.13 11.48 3.00
C THR A 394 -16.88 10.15 3.73
N ALA A 395 -17.93 9.37 4.01
CA ALA A 395 -17.82 8.05 4.63
C ALA A 395 -17.55 6.92 3.61
N PHE A 396 -17.57 7.23 2.32
CA PHE A 396 -17.44 6.28 1.22
C PHE A 396 -16.27 6.70 0.33
N ASN A 397 -15.42 5.73 -0.03
CA ASN A 397 -14.24 5.94 -0.88
C ASN A 397 -14.34 5.15 -2.20
N HIS A 398 -15.43 4.41 -2.43
CA HIS A 398 -15.62 3.58 -3.61
C HIS A 398 -17.10 3.43 -3.99
N VAL A 399 -17.36 3.04 -5.23
CA VAL A 399 -18.73 2.92 -5.79
C VAL A 399 -18.86 1.63 -6.60
N ILE A 400 -19.89 0.86 -6.29
CA ILE A 400 -20.25 -0.40 -6.95
C ILE A 400 -21.69 -0.32 -7.51
N VAL A 401 -22.21 -1.42 -8.07
CA VAL A 401 -23.60 -1.53 -8.55
C VAL A 401 -24.36 -2.61 -7.80
N HIS A 402 -25.57 -2.26 -7.35
CA HIS A 402 -26.61 -3.19 -6.93
C HIS A 402 -27.57 -3.42 -8.09
N ALA A 403 -27.94 -4.66 -8.39
CA ALA A 403 -28.90 -4.98 -9.45
C ALA A 403 -29.74 -6.21 -9.13
N THR A 404 -31.01 -6.18 -9.53
CA THR A 404 -31.96 -7.28 -9.35
C THR A 404 -32.09 -8.06 -10.64
N VAL A 405 -31.55 -9.29 -10.67
CA VAL A 405 -31.48 -10.13 -11.87
C VAL A 405 -32.21 -11.44 -11.60
N ALA A 406 -33.25 -11.73 -12.39
CA ALA A 406 -34.08 -12.94 -12.25
C ALA A 406 -34.64 -13.17 -10.82
N GLY A 407 -34.93 -12.08 -10.09
CA GLY A 407 -35.41 -12.12 -8.71
C GLY A 407 -34.31 -12.35 -7.65
N ARG A 408 -33.03 -12.29 -8.03
CA ARG A 408 -31.88 -12.33 -7.11
C ARG A 408 -31.16 -10.99 -7.09
N GLU A 409 -30.82 -10.53 -5.90
CA GLU A 409 -30.01 -9.32 -5.72
C GLU A 409 -28.52 -9.65 -5.93
N LEU A 410 -27.84 -8.82 -6.71
CA LEU A 410 -26.41 -8.92 -7.01
C LEU A 410 -25.71 -7.62 -6.62
N TRP A 411 -24.59 -7.76 -5.89
CA TRP A 411 -23.65 -6.69 -5.60
C TRP A 411 -22.41 -6.91 -6.47
N VAL A 412 -22.17 -6.06 -7.46
CA VAL A 412 -21.08 -6.26 -8.43
C VAL A 412 -20.18 -5.04 -8.52
N ASP A 413 -18.88 -5.29 -8.57
CA ASP A 413 -17.87 -4.26 -8.73
C ASP A 413 -17.48 -4.12 -10.21
N PRO A 414 -17.85 -3.01 -10.90
CA PRO A 414 -17.50 -2.81 -12.31
C PRO A 414 -16.01 -2.48 -12.52
N THR A 415 -15.22 -2.32 -11.45
CA THR A 415 -13.77 -2.07 -11.47
C THR A 415 -12.94 -3.34 -11.32
N ALA A 416 -13.50 -4.39 -10.72
CA ALA A 416 -12.86 -5.70 -10.61
C ALA A 416 -12.73 -6.36 -11.99
N THR A 417 -11.55 -6.31 -12.60
CA THR A 417 -11.32 -6.88 -13.93
C THR A 417 -11.29 -8.41 -13.90
N LEU A 418 -11.64 -9.01 -15.05
CA LEU A 418 -11.57 -10.45 -15.30
C LEU A 418 -12.38 -11.32 -14.34
N GLU A 419 -13.46 -10.78 -13.75
CA GLU A 419 -14.43 -11.59 -13.02
C GLU A 419 -15.25 -12.49 -13.95
N ARG A 420 -15.43 -13.74 -13.56
CA ARG A 420 -16.14 -14.78 -14.32
C ARG A 420 -17.16 -15.49 -13.44
N GLY A 421 -17.92 -16.42 -14.02
CA GLY A 421 -19.05 -17.07 -13.35
C GLY A 421 -20.42 -16.57 -13.80
N GLY A 422 -21.45 -17.34 -13.44
CA GLY A 422 -22.86 -16.98 -13.56
C GLY A 422 -23.48 -16.71 -12.18
N LEU A 423 -24.81 -16.72 -12.08
CA LEU A 423 -25.52 -16.41 -10.82
C LEU A 423 -25.09 -17.30 -9.64
N ASP A 424 -24.75 -18.57 -9.88
CA ASP A 424 -24.45 -19.54 -8.82
C ASP A 424 -22.95 -19.62 -8.45
N SER A 425 -22.09 -18.95 -9.21
CA SER A 425 -20.62 -18.92 -9.01
C SER A 425 -20.05 -17.50 -8.86
N TYR A 426 -20.90 -16.48 -8.89
CA TYR A 426 -20.55 -15.10 -8.53
C TYR A 426 -20.63 -14.90 -7.01
N ALA A 427 -19.62 -14.23 -6.43
CA ALA A 427 -19.58 -13.88 -5.02
C ALA A 427 -19.55 -12.34 -4.86
N PRO A 428 -20.34 -11.76 -3.94
CA PRO A 428 -20.35 -10.32 -3.71
C PRO A 428 -19.03 -9.83 -3.09
N PRO A 429 -18.62 -8.57 -3.32
CA PRO A 429 -17.40 -8.01 -2.76
C PRO A 429 -17.52 -7.78 -1.25
N SER A 430 -16.41 -7.94 -0.51
CA SER A 430 -16.36 -7.99 0.95
C SER A 430 -16.46 -6.62 1.67
N TYR A 431 -17.10 -5.62 1.07
CA TYR A 431 -17.21 -4.27 1.64
C TYR A 431 -18.21 -4.17 2.82
N GLY A 432 -19.05 -5.19 3.03
CA GLY A 432 -19.87 -5.40 4.23
C GLY A 432 -21.06 -4.45 4.43
N ARG A 433 -20.97 -3.18 4.01
CA ARG A 433 -22.03 -2.16 4.05
C ARG A 433 -22.04 -1.34 2.77
N ALA A 434 -23.23 -0.96 2.34
CA ALA A 434 -23.44 -0.06 1.21
C ALA A 434 -24.55 0.96 1.49
N LEU A 435 -24.50 2.11 0.82
CA LEU A 435 -25.62 3.04 0.71
C LEU A 435 -26.13 3.06 -0.73
N LEU A 436 -27.31 2.49 -0.95
CA LEU A 436 -27.99 2.47 -2.26
C LEU A 436 -28.34 3.90 -2.70
N VAL A 437 -27.92 4.29 -3.91
CA VAL A 437 -28.09 5.64 -4.44
C VAL A 437 -29.49 5.81 -5.05
N ALA A 438 -30.47 5.99 -4.16
CA ALA A 438 -31.85 6.32 -4.50
C ALA A 438 -32.45 7.32 -3.48
N PRO A 439 -33.38 8.21 -3.90
CA PRO A 439 -33.97 9.20 -2.98
C PRO A 439 -34.77 8.60 -1.81
N GLY A 440 -35.18 7.33 -1.91
CA GLY A 440 -35.93 6.61 -0.88
C GLY A 440 -35.07 5.81 0.11
N THR A 441 -33.76 5.69 -0.09
CA THR A 441 -32.88 4.93 0.81
C THR A 441 -32.77 5.63 2.17
N THR A 442 -33.06 4.92 3.26
CA THR A 442 -33.08 5.50 4.64
C THR A 442 -31.96 5.01 5.54
N ALA A 443 -31.31 3.90 5.20
CA ALA A 443 -30.29 3.23 6.00
C ALA A 443 -29.22 2.56 5.12
N LEU A 444 -28.11 2.15 5.74
CA LEU A 444 -27.13 1.27 5.12
C LEU A 444 -27.75 -0.12 4.86
N THR A 445 -27.35 -0.75 3.77
CA THR A 445 -27.69 -2.14 3.45
C THR A 445 -26.47 -3.03 3.71
N VAL A 446 -26.69 -4.22 4.28
CA VAL A 446 -25.61 -5.21 4.48
C VAL A 446 -25.33 -5.91 3.16
N ILE A 447 -24.05 -5.93 2.76
CA ILE A 447 -23.60 -6.79 1.65
C ILE A 447 -23.37 -8.20 2.25
N PRO A 448 -24.00 -9.27 1.73
CA PRO A 448 -23.85 -10.60 2.30
C PRO A 448 -22.42 -11.14 2.19
N THR A 449 -21.86 -11.67 3.28
CA THR A 449 -20.58 -12.41 3.24
C THR A 449 -20.81 -13.82 2.67
N PRO A 450 -20.03 -14.28 1.67
CA PRO A 450 -20.26 -15.59 1.05
C PRO A 450 -19.80 -16.76 1.93
N THR A 451 -20.69 -17.72 2.17
CA THR A 451 -20.35 -18.96 2.89
C THR A 451 -19.65 -19.96 1.97
N LEU A 452 -18.33 -20.11 2.11
CA LEU A 452 -17.54 -21.09 1.33
C LEU A 452 -17.83 -22.53 1.78
N THR A 453 -18.67 -23.25 1.04
CA THR A 453 -18.93 -24.68 1.25
C THR A 453 -17.74 -25.53 0.79
N GLU A 454 -17.27 -25.29 -0.42
CA GLU A 454 -16.10 -25.91 -1.06
C GLU A 454 -14.86 -24.99 -1.05
N PRO A 455 -13.63 -25.53 -1.16
CA PRO A 455 -12.41 -24.71 -1.05
C PRO A 455 -12.22 -23.79 -2.26
N SER A 456 -11.89 -22.53 -2.01
CA SER A 456 -11.58 -21.54 -3.07
C SER A 456 -10.20 -21.78 -3.69
N ILE A 457 -9.29 -22.42 -2.96
CA ILE A 457 -8.01 -22.94 -3.47
C ILE A 457 -7.86 -24.39 -3.02
N PHE A 458 -7.68 -25.31 -3.98
CA PHE A 458 -7.31 -26.69 -3.73
C PHE A 458 -6.08 -27.08 -4.54
N VAL A 459 -5.01 -27.48 -3.85
CA VAL A 459 -3.80 -28.06 -4.45
C VAL A 459 -3.77 -29.56 -4.20
N ASP A 460 -3.55 -30.38 -5.22
CA ASP A 460 -3.32 -31.82 -5.14
C ASP A 460 -1.95 -32.15 -5.75
N GLU A 461 -0.94 -32.41 -4.91
CA GLU A 461 0.41 -32.85 -5.30
C GLU A 461 0.44 -34.40 -5.34
N THR A 462 0.77 -35.01 -6.48
CA THR A 462 0.98 -36.47 -6.60
C THR A 462 2.44 -36.78 -6.93
N TYR A 463 3.13 -37.40 -5.97
CA TYR A 463 4.49 -37.90 -6.11
C TYR A 463 4.50 -39.40 -6.42
N VAL A 464 5.37 -39.82 -7.36
CA VAL A 464 5.58 -41.24 -7.69
C VAL A 464 7.08 -41.58 -7.64
N ALA A 465 7.48 -42.38 -6.66
CA ALA A 465 8.86 -42.76 -6.35
C ALA A 465 8.99 -44.29 -6.17
N MET A 466 8.80 -45.03 -7.25
CA MET A 466 8.74 -46.51 -7.22
C MET A 466 10.13 -47.16 -7.06
N ASP A 467 11.18 -46.52 -7.58
CA ASP A 467 12.57 -46.82 -7.23
C ASP A 467 13.00 -45.90 -6.07
N ARG A 468 13.90 -46.40 -5.22
CA ARG A 468 14.53 -45.65 -4.14
C ARG A 468 15.72 -44.80 -4.62
N ASP A 469 16.46 -45.31 -5.60
CA ASP A 469 17.69 -44.68 -6.07
C ASP A 469 17.51 -44.01 -7.46
N GLY A 470 16.33 -44.17 -8.07
CA GLY A 470 15.91 -43.49 -9.30
C GLY A 470 15.10 -42.22 -9.06
N ALA A 471 14.83 -41.49 -10.15
CA ALA A 471 14.03 -40.27 -10.12
C ALA A 471 12.55 -40.51 -9.79
N ALA A 472 11.92 -39.53 -9.14
CA ALA A 472 10.49 -39.45 -8.97
C ALA A 472 9.83 -38.52 -10.00
N THR A 473 8.52 -38.67 -10.19
CA THR A 473 7.68 -37.61 -10.78
C THR A 473 6.90 -36.87 -9.70
N LEU A 474 6.57 -35.61 -9.97
CA LEU A 474 5.61 -34.81 -9.24
C LEU A 474 4.62 -34.20 -10.26
N ASP A 475 3.36 -34.59 -10.17
CA ASP A 475 2.26 -33.94 -10.87
C ASP A 475 1.52 -33.04 -9.87
N VAL A 476 1.29 -31.76 -10.20
CA VAL A 476 0.57 -30.81 -9.34
C VAL A 476 -0.69 -30.35 -10.05
N VAL A 477 -1.84 -30.39 -9.37
CA VAL A 477 -3.08 -29.78 -9.86
C VAL A 477 -3.54 -28.71 -8.87
N THR A 478 -3.58 -27.45 -9.31
CA THR A 478 -4.09 -26.32 -8.52
C THR A 478 -5.43 -25.86 -9.09
N THR A 479 -6.52 -26.22 -8.43
CA THR A 479 -7.87 -25.73 -8.73
C THR A 479 -8.16 -24.48 -7.90
N ARG A 480 -8.69 -23.45 -8.57
CA ARG A 480 -9.12 -22.18 -7.96
C ARG A 480 -10.56 -21.88 -8.35
N THR A 481 -11.33 -21.30 -7.44
CA THR A 481 -12.73 -20.90 -7.68
C THR A 481 -13.03 -19.53 -7.08
N GLY A 482 -14.14 -18.90 -7.49
CA GLY A 482 -14.55 -17.59 -6.95
C GLY A 482 -13.52 -16.49 -7.23
N ASP A 483 -13.25 -15.62 -6.26
CA ASP A 483 -12.18 -14.62 -6.44
C ASP A 483 -10.80 -15.26 -6.62
N ALA A 484 -10.51 -16.40 -5.99
CA ALA A 484 -9.20 -17.03 -6.15
C ALA A 484 -8.91 -17.44 -7.61
N ALA A 485 -9.96 -17.70 -8.41
CA ALA A 485 -9.87 -17.85 -9.86
C ALA A 485 -9.73 -16.50 -10.58
N ASN A 486 -10.57 -15.51 -10.26
CA ASN A 486 -10.51 -14.15 -10.83
C ASN A 486 -9.13 -13.50 -10.64
N SER A 487 -8.59 -13.55 -9.42
CA SER A 487 -7.25 -13.10 -9.06
C SER A 487 -6.13 -13.85 -9.82
N MET A 488 -6.31 -15.14 -10.13
CA MET A 488 -5.36 -15.87 -10.99
C MET A 488 -5.48 -15.50 -12.46
N ARG A 489 -6.69 -15.23 -12.98
CA ARG A 489 -6.88 -14.67 -14.34
C ARG A 489 -6.22 -13.29 -14.46
N ARG A 490 -6.38 -12.42 -13.47
CA ARG A 490 -5.70 -11.12 -13.39
C ARG A 490 -4.18 -11.26 -13.39
N ALA A 491 -3.63 -12.26 -12.68
CA ALA A 491 -2.20 -12.56 -12.74
C ALA A 491 -1.75 -13.05 -14.12
N LEU A 492 -2.46 -14.02 -14.72
CA LEU A 492 -2.14 -14.59 -16.04
C LEU A 492 -2.31 -13.60 -17.20
N ALA A 493 -3.18 -12.59 -17.06
CA ALA A 493 -3.28 -11.50 -18.04
C ALA A 493 -2.08 -10.52 -17.97
N GLY A 494 -1.32 -10.53 -16.87
CA GLY A 494 -0.17 -9.65 -16.65
C GLY A 494 1.21 -10.28 -16.92
N THR A 495 1.29 -11.58 -17.22
CA THR A 495 2.57 -12.28 -17.44
C THR A 495 2.41 -13.51 -18.35
N SER A 496 3.50 -14.07 -18.88
CA SER A 496 3.43 -15.30 -19.67
C SER A 496 3.26 -16.55 -18.80
N LEU A 497 2.58 -17.55 -19.33
CA LEU A 497 2.47 -18.87 -18.69
C LEU A 497 3.85 -19.52 -18.44
N SER A 498 4.81 -19.27 -19.33
CA SER A 498 6.20 -19.71 -19.18
C SER A 498 6.93 -19.05 -18.00
N GLU A 499 6.62 -17.79 -17.69
CA GLU A 499 7.19 -17.10 -16.52
C GLU A 499 6.57 -17.62 -15.22
N VAL A 500 5.27 -17.87 -15.18
CA VAL A 500 4.62 -18.50 -14.01
C VAL A 500 5.18 -19.91 -13.77
N SER A 501 5.31 -20.71 -14.84
CA SER A 501 5.94 -22.04 -14.75
C SER A 501 7.40 -21.97 -14.28
N ARG A 502 8.16 -20.94 -14.72
CA ARG A 502 9.52 -20.68 -14.23
C ARG A 502 9.53 -20.30 -12.74
N LEU A 503 8.58 -19.48 -12.28
CA LEU A 503 8.45 -19.10 -10.87
C LEU A 503 8.08 -20.30 -9.98
N TYR A 504 7.18 -21.18 -10.43
CA TYR A 504 6.78 -22.38 -9.70
C TYR A 504 7.89 -23.44 -9.68
N LEU A 505 8.61 -23.67 -10.80
CA LEU A 505 9.83 -24.49 -10.81
C LEU A 505 10.87 -23.96 -9.81
N ASN A 506 11.11 -22.64 -9.78
CA ASN A 506 12.02 -22.00 -8.81
C ASN A 506 11.47 -21.97 -7.37
N TYR A 507 10.17 -22.22 -7.17
CA TYR A 507 9.61 -22.46 -5.85
C TYR A 507 10.00 -23.87 -5.36
N TYR A 508 9.69 -24.92 -6.12
CA TYR A 508 10.02 -26.30 -5.74
C TYR A 508 11.54 -26.57 -5.68
N ALA A 509 12.34 -25.93 -6.54
CA ALA A 509 13.80 -26.07 -6.57
C ALA A 509 14.53 -25.63 -5.28
N LYS A 510 13.83 -24.94 -4.36
CA LYS A 510 14.34 -24.62 -3.01
C LYS A 510 14.44 -25.84 -2.11
N THR A 511 13.63 -26.87 -2.39
CA THR A 511 13.63 -28.18 -1.71
C THR A 511 14.34 -29.21 -2.59
N ASP A 512 13.93 -29.29 -3.87
CA ASP A 512 14.39 -30.28 -4.83
C ASP A 512 15.37 -29.67 -5.83
N ALA A 513 16.63 -29.49 -5.43
CA ALA A 513 17.63 -28.76 -6.22
C ALA A 513 17.96 -29.36 -7.61
N LYS A 514 17.48 -30.58 -7.92
CA LYS A 514 17.55 -31.23 -9.24
C LYS A 514 16.16 -31.45 -9.89
N ILE A 515 15.16 -30.66 -9.52
CA ILE A 515 13.86 -30.68 -10.18
C ILE A 515 13.95 -30.12 -11.60
N SER A 516 13.19 -30.70 -12.52
CA SER A 516 13.09 -30.29 -13.91
C SER A 516 11.64 -30.40 -14.41
N VAL A 517 11.28 -29.57 -15.39
CA VAL A 517 9.95 -29.62 -16.04
C VAL A 517 9.88 -30.88 -16.92
N ALA A 518 8.95 -31.78 -16.63
CA ALA A 518 8.73 -33.01 -17.38
C ALA A 518 7.74 -32.83 -18.55
N LYS A 519 6.78 -31.91 -18.41
CA LYS A 519 5.90 -31.42 -19.50
C LYS A 519 5.58 -29.95 -19.26
N PRO A 520 5.31 -29.14 -20.31
CA PRO A 520 4.86 -27.76 -20.13
C PRO A 520 3.63 -27.66 -19.21
N MET A 521 3.59 -26.60 -18.39
CA MET A 521 2.44 -26.28 -17.54
C MET A 521 1.23 -25.92 -18.42
N THR A 522 0.03 -26.38 -18.03
CA THR A 522 -1.23 -26.03 -18.69
C THR A 522 -2.14 -25.23 -17.75
N VAL A 523 -3.11 -24.53 -18.34
CA VAL A 523 -4.23 -23.90 -17.65
C VAL A 523 -5.51 -24.26 -18.40
N ASP A 524 -6.51 -24.69 -17.66
CA ASP A 524 -7.90 -24.83 -18.10
C ASP A 524 -8.74 -23.77 -17.37
N ASP A 525 -9.56 -23.02 -18.10
CA ASP A 525 -10.31 -21.86 -17.58
C ASP A 525 -11.80 -21.98 -17.91
N ASP A 526 -12.54 -22.55 -16.96
CA ASP A 526 -14.00 -22.54 -16.98
C ASP A 526 -14.52 -21.19 -16.48
N ALA A 527 -14.54 -20.24 -17.40
CA ALA A 527 -15.12 -18.91 -17.23
C ALA A 527 -16.65 -18.90 -17.04
N VAL A 528 -17.35 -20.04 -17.20
CA VAL A 528 -18.80 -20.16 -16.98
C VAL A 528 -19.10 -20.53 -15.53
N ASN A 529 -18.39 -21.53 -14.99
CA ASN A 529 -18.52 -21.97 -13.60
C ASN A 529 -17.59 -21.23 -12.62
N ASN A 530 -16.77 -20.29 -13.12
CA ASN A 530 -15.73 -19.57 -12.37
C ASN A 530 -14.70 -20.50 -11.72
N VAL A 531 -14.18 -21.45 -12.50
CA VAL A 531 -13.13 -22.38 -12.07
C VAL A 531 -11.91 -22.18 -12.97
N LEU A 532 -10.71 -22.18 -12.37
CA LEU A 532 -9.45 -22.16 -13.11
C LEU A 532 -8.55 -23.26 -12.56
N VAL A 533 -8.08 -24.16 -13.42
CA VAL A 533 -7.24 -25.30 -13.05
C VAL A 533 -5.87 -25.15 -13.70
N MET A 534 -4.83 -25.16 -12.90
CA MET A 534 -3.43 -25.18 -13.37
C MET A 534 -2.87 -26.59 -13.18
N GLN A 535 -2.12 -27.10 -14.17
CA GLN A 535 -1.49 -28.42 -14.08
C GLN A 535 0.01 -28.32 -14.36
N GLU A 536 0.83 -28.86 -13.46
CA GLU A 536 2.28 -28.84 -13.52
C GLU A 536 2.83 -30.27 -13.52
N HIS A 537 3.91 -30.51 -14.27
CA HIS A 537 4.51 -31.82 -14.42
C HIS A 537 6.03 -31.73 -14.25
N TYR A 538 6.56 -32.38 -13.23
CA TYR A 538 7.97 -32.33 -12.86
C TYR A 538 8.62 -33.71 -12.74
N ARG A 539 9.93 -33.74 -12.95
CA ARG A 539 10.82 -34.87 -12.66
C ARG A 539 11.86 -34.43 -11.62
N ILE A 540 12.03 -35.23 -10.58
CA ILE A 540 12.93 -34.97 -9.45
C ILE A 540 14.02 -36.06 -9.41
N GLU A 541 15.25 -35.70 -9.76
CA GLU A 541 16.44 -36.52 -9.43
C GLU A 541 16.81 -36.32 -7.96
N ASP A 542 17.49 -37.30 -7.35
CA ASP A 542 17.85 -37.32 -5.90
C ASP A 542 16.63 -37.14 -4.96
N PHE A 543 15.45 -37.67 -5.33
CA PHE A 543 14.18 -37.48 -4.61
C PHE A 543 14.22 -37.83 -3.11
N TRP A 544 14.96 -38.88 -2.75
CA TRP A 544 15.25 -39.22 -1.36
C TRP A 544 16.62 -38.66 -0.96
N SER A 545 16.73 -38.10 0.25
CA SER A 545 18.02 -37.68 0.78
C SER A 545 19.01 -38.86 0.86
N SER A 546 20.31 -38.58 1.01
CA SER A 546 21.33 -39.62 1.20
C SER A 546 21.09 -40.51 2.44
N GLY A 547 20.32 -40.03 3.43
CA GLY A 547 19.85 -40.82 4.58
C GLY A 547 18.59 -41.63 4.32
N GLY A 548 17.93 -41.47 3.17
CA GLY A 548 16.60 -42.03 2.87
C GLY A 548 15.46 -41.25 3.53
N SER A 549 15.65 -39.95 3.82
CA SER A 549 14.61 -39.08 4.38
C SER A 549 14.01 -38.15 3.33
N ARG A 550 12.75 -37.75 3.53
CA ARG A 550 12.09 -36.65 2.81
C ARG A 550 11.02 -36.01 3.69
N GLU A 551 10.81 -34.71 3.55
CA GLU A 551 9.73 -33.99 4.22
C GLU A 551 8.76 -33.40 3.18
N PHE A 552 7.46 -33.58 3.41
CA PHE A 552 6.37 -33.01 2.63
C PHE A 552 5.70 -31.91 3.44
N ARG A 553 5.22 -30.83 2.82
CA ARG A 553 4.60 -29.69 3.53
C ARG A 553 3.45 -29.09 2.75
N ALA A 554 2.34 -28.81 3.43
CA ALA A 554 1.14 -28.20 2.88
C ALA A 554 1.34 -26.71 2.55
N HIS A 555 2.16 -26.42 1.53
CA HIS A 555 2.72 -25.08 1.34
C HIS A 555 1.68 -23.98 1.06
N ALA A 556 0.64 -24.30 0.28
CA ALA A 556 -0.46 -23.38 -0.06
C ALA A 556 -1.21 -22.80 1.15
N LEU A 557 -1.17 -23.46 2.31
CA LEU A 557 -1.86 -23.00 3.52
C LEU A 557 -1.05 -21.98 4.34
N ARG A 558 0.27 -21.87 4.10
CA ARG A 558 1.19 -21.04 4.90
C ARG A 558 0.83 -19.55 4.91
N GLN A 559 0.25 -19.04 3.83
CA GLN A 559 -0.09 -17.61 3.71
C GLN A 559 -1.11 -17.15 4.77
N TYR A 560 -1.96 -18.07 5.26
CA TYR A 560 -2.97 -17.80 6.28
C TYR A 560 -2.46 -17.99 7.72
N LEU A 561 -1.17 -18.27 7.90
CA LEU A 561 -0.55 -18.66 9.17
C LEU A 561 0.50 -17.62 9.61
N ALA A 562 0.17 -16.34 9.48
CA ALA A 562 1.00 -15.25 9.95
C ALA A 562 1.03 -15.18 11.49
N VAL A 563 2.20 -14.86 12.04
CA VAL A 563 2.34 -14.48 13.46
C VAL A 563 2.52 -12.96 13.49
N PRO A 564 1.70 -12.18 14.21
CA PRO A 564 1.85 -10.74 14.28
C PRO A 564 3.17 -10.36 14.94
N ASN A 565 3.81 -9.32 14.42
CA ASN A 565 4.99 -8.69 14.99
C ASN A 565 4.70 -8.19 16.41
N TYR A 566 3.48 -7.67 16.64
CA TYR A 566 3.00 -7.30 17.97
C TYR A 566 2.09 -8.39 18.54
N SER A 567 2.69 -9.38 19.23
CA SER A 567 1.94 -10.41 19.97
C SER A 567 1.40 -9.93 21.33
N HIS A 568 1.99 -8.87 21.90
CA HIS A 568 1.37 -8.05 22.94
C HIS A 568 0.85 -6.79 22.25
N ARG A 569 -0.48 -6.69 22.10
CA ARG A 569 -1.16 -5.65 21.31
C ARG A 569 -2.42 -5.16 22.02
N ALA A 570 -2.82 -3.92 21.77
CA ALA A 570 -3.99 -3.26 22.33
C ALA A 570 -5.22 -3.38 21.43
N PHE A 571 -5.03 -3.54 20.12
CA PHE A 571 -6.10 -3.63 19.13
C PHE A 571 -6.27 -5.08 18.62
N PRO A 572 -7.45 -5.46 18.10
CA PRO A 572 -7.63 -6.75 17.43
C PRO A 572 -6.64 -6.95 16.28
N LEU A 573 -6.34 -8.20 15.96
CA LEU A 573 -5.61 -8.64 14.77
C LEU A 573 -6.62 -8.99 13.67
N ALA A 574 -6.44 -8.47 12.46
CA ALA A 574 -7.22 -8.84 11.27
C ALA A 574 -6.82 -10.22 10.74
N VAL A 575 -7.79 -10.96 10.21
CA VAL A 575 -7.61 -12.28 9.59
C VAL A 575 -8.40 -12.32 8.29
N GLU A 576 -7.78 -12.84 7.22
CA GLU A 576 -8.44 -12.97 5.92
C GLU A 576 -9.68 -13.87 6.03
N HIS A 577 -10.86 -13.31 5.69
CA HIS A 577 -12.15 -13.95 5.87
C HIS A 577 -13.14 -13.50 4.78
N PRO A 578 -13.94 -14.40 4.18
CA PRO A 578 -13.94 -15.85 4.38
C PRO A 578 -12.88 -16.57 3.52
N VAL A 579 -12.11 -17.46 4.15
CA VAL A 579 -11.14 -18.36 3.50
C VAL A 579 -11.51 -19.81 3.76
N PHE A 580 -11.46 -20.64 2.72
CA PHE A 580 -11.40 -22.09 2.84
C PHE A 580 -10.42 -22.62 1.78
N ALA A 581 -9.30 -23.17 2.24
CA ALA A 581 -8.22 -23.68 1.38
C ALA A 581 -7.87 -25.12 1.75
N ARG A 582 -7.49 -25.91 0.76
CA ARG A 582 -7.13 -27.33 0.90
C ARG A 582 -5.83 -27.63 0.18
N HIS A 583 -5.03 -28.52 0.75
CA HIS A 583 -3.85 -29.05 0.11
C HIS A 583 -3.73 -30.56 0.41
N ARG A 584 -3.84 -31.39 -0.63
CA ARG A 584 -3.57 -32.83 -0.59
C ARG A 584 -2.17 -33.13 -1.14
N ILE A 585 -1.47 -34.04 -0.48
CA ILE A 585 -0.21 -34.62 -0.97
C ILE A 585 -0.37 -36.15 -0.98
N THR A 586 -0.27 -36.74 -2.16
CA THR A 586 -0.29 -38.20 -2.39
C THR A 586 1.11 -38.67 -2.74
N LEU A 587 1.69 -39.60 -1.97
CA LEU A 587 2.94 -40.27 -2.32
C LEU A 587 2.69 -41.74 -2.64
N ARG A 588 3.07 -42.17 -3.84
CA ARG A 588 3.15 -43.58 -4.23
C ARG A 588 4.62 -44.00 -4.28
N ALA A 589 5.05 -44.92 -3.43
CA ALA A 589 6.45 -45.30 -3.33
C ALA A 589 6.66 -46.81 -3.20
N GLY A 590 7.77 -47.32 -3.77
CA GLY A 590 8.07 -48.75 -3.79
C GLY A 590 8.30 -49.36 -2.40
N GLU A 591 8.88 -48.58 -1.48
CA GLU A 591 9.02 -48.87 -0.06
C GLU A 591 8.42 -47.70 0.74
N LEU A 592 7.52 -47.99 1.68
CA LEU A 592 7.09 -47.05 2.73
C LEU A 592 7.36 -47.66 4.10
N PRO A 593 7.77 -46.88 5.11
CA PRO A 593 7.77 -47.34 6.50
C PRO A 593 6.32 -47.52 7.00
N PRO A 594 6.11 -48.17 8.16
CA PRO A 594 4.82 -48.15 8.84
C PRO A 594 4.41 -46.70 9.16
N VAL A 595 3.42 -46.19 8.43
CA VAL A 595 2.80 -44.88 8.66
C VAL A 595 1.80 -45.01 9.80
N LYS A 596 1.85 -44.09 10.76
CA LYS A 596 0.78 -43.91 11.74
C LYS A 596 -0.34 -43.13 11.05
N THR A 597 -1.55 -43.72 10.99
CA THR A 597 -2.76 -43.01 10.55
C THR A 597 -3.18 -42.04 11.67
N GLU A 598 -3.32 -40.76 11.34
CA GLU A 598 -3.55 -39.69 12.31
C GLU A 598 -4.56 -38.68 11.74
N TYR A 599 -5.51 -38.25 12.58
CA TYR A 599 -6.45 -37.18 12.26
C TYR A 599 -6.34 -36.13 13.36
N GLU A 600 -5.72 -35.01 13.03
CA GLU A 600 -5.43 -33.91 13.94
C GLU A 600 -6.23 -32.66 13.56
N VAL A 601 -6.63 -31.91 14.58
CA VAL A 601 -7.41 -30.67 14.44
C VAL A 601 -6.77 -29.60 15.32
N VAL A 602 -6.59 -28.41 14.77
CA VAL A 602 -6.27 -27.20 15.54
C VAL A 602 -7.41 -26.22 15.34
N ASP A 603 -8.25 -26.07 16.36
CA ASP A 603 -9.18 -24.96 16.48
C ASP A 603 -8.45 -23.79 17.13
N GLY A 604 -8.38 -22.66 16.43
CA GLY A 604 -7.83 -21.40 16.91
C GLY A 604 -8.89 -20.29 16.96
N PRO A 605 -8.56 -19.10 17.48
CA PRO A 605 -9.53 -18.03 17.71
C PRO A 605 -10.30 -17.54 16.47
N ALA A 606 -9.69 -17.59 15.29
CA ALA A 606 -10.26 -17.12 14.02
C ALA A 606 -10.04 -18.11 12.85
N PHE A 607 -9.62 -19.35 13.13
CA PHE A 607 -9.51 -20.40 12.11
C PHE A 607 -9.65 -21.81 12.69
N ARG A 608 -9.95 -22.76 11.80
CA ARG A 608 -9.84 -24.21 12.03
C ARG A 608 -8.91 -24.82 11.00
N PHE A 609 -7.94 -25.58 11.46
CA PHE A 609 -7.05 -26.41 10.65
C PHE A 609 -7.32 -27.89 10.89
N VAL A 610 -7.19 -28.71 9.86
CA VAL A 610 -7.29 -30.17 9.92
C VAL A 610 -6.15 -30.80 9.13
N ALA A 611 -5.50 -31.81 9.73
CA ALA A 611 -4.50 -32.66 9.09
C ALA A 611 -4.94 -34.13 9.17
N ASP A 612 -5.10 -34.78 8.01
CA ASP A 612 -5.58 -36.16 7.89
C ASP A 612 -4.53 -37.00 7.15
N THR A 613 -3.77 -37.79 7.91
CA THR A 613 -2.72 -38.68 7.44
C THR A 613 -3.25 -40.10 7.35
N ARG A 614 -3.29 -40.65 6.12
CA ARG A 614 -3.76 -42.01 5.81
C ARG A 614 -2.73 -42.76 4.97
N ALA A 615 -2.57 -44.06 5.20
CA ALA A 615 -1.77 -44.92 4.33
C ALA A 615 -2.46 -46.25 4.02
N ARG A 616 -2.22 -46.77 2.81
CA ARG A 616 -2.67 -48.09 2.38
C ARG A 616 -1.68 -48.68 1.38
N GLY A 617 -0.99 -49.75 1.78
CA GLY A 617 0.02 -50.41 0.95
C GLY A 617 1.16 -49.44 0.59
N GLN A 618 1.40 -49.25 -0.71
CA GLN A 618 2.43 -48.35 -1.25
C GLN A 618 1.99 -46.88 -1.41
N THR A 619 0.80 -46.51 -0.91
CA THR A 619 0.31 -45.11 -0.97
C THR A 619 0.21 -44.49 0.42
N LEU A 620 0.87 -43.35 0.60
CA LEU A 620 0.63 -42.37 1.65
C LEU A 620 -0.25 -41.25 1.08
N LEU A 621 -1.17 -40.74 1.90
CA LEU A 621 -2.07 -39.64 1.61
C LEU A 621 -2.06 -38.69 2.82
N LEU A 622 -1.72 -37.42 2.57
CA LEU A 622 -1.78 -36.33 3.53
C LEU A 622 -2.82 -35.34 3.02
N ASP A 623 -3.92 -35.14 3.73
CA ASP A 623 -5.02 -34.26 3.31
C ASP A 623 -5.17 -33.13 4.35
N TYR A 624 -4.78 -31.92 3.97
CA TYR A 624 -4.73 -30.75 4.87
C TYR A 624 -5.78 -29.71 4.46
N SER A 625 -6.40 -29.04 5.44
CA SER A 625 -7.29 -27.91 5.16
C SER A 625 -7.20 -26.81 6.22
N TYR A 626 -7.42 -25.57 5.77
CA TYR A 626 -7.53 -24.36 6.59
C TYR A 626 -8.85 -23.66 6.26
N ARG A 627 -9.59 -23.25 7.30
CA ARG A 627 -10.83 -22.49 7.17
C ARG A 627 -10.84 -21.35 8.19
N SER A 628 -10.99 -20.11 7.74
CA SER A 628 -11.22 -18.97 8.64
C SER A 628 -12.57 -19.11 9.35
N THR A 629 -12.66 -18.77 10.63
CA THR A 629 -13.89 -18.76 11.43
C THR A 629 -14.31 -17.37 11.90
N ALA A 630 -13.43 -16.36 11.80
CA ALA A 630 -13.73 -14.94 12.04
C ALA A 630 -12.86 -14.04 11.15
N ASP A 631 -13.21 -12.76 11.05
CA ASP A 631 -12.42 -11.70 10.39
C ASP A 631 -11.27 -11.15 11.25
N SER A 632 -11.21 -11.57 12.52
CA SER A 632 -10.36 -10.96 13.52
C SER A 632 -10.12 -11.82 14.75
N VAL A 633 -9.06 -11.52 15.50
CA VAL A 633 -8.75 -12.06 16.83
C VAL A 633 -8.65 -10.91 17.83
N PRO A 634 -9.42 -10.91 18.93
CA PRO A 634 -9.35 -9.86 19.94
C PRO A 634 -8.07 -9.99 20.80
N PRO A 635 -7.55 -8.89 21.38
CA PRO A 635 -6.26 -8.85 22.08
C PRO A 635 -6.00 -9.98 23.08
N GLU A 636 -7.00 -10.30 23.89
CA GLU A 636 -6.93 -11.32 24.95
C GLU A 636 -6.80 -12.76 24.43
N ARG A 637 -7.10 -13.01 23.15
CA ARG A 637 -6.92 -14.31 22.48
C ARG A 637 -5.68 -14.38 21.57
N ILE A 638 -4.86 -13.34 21.49
CA ILE A 638 -3.67 -13.35 20.61
C ILE A 638 -2.64 -14.41 21.03
N ALA A 639 -2.47 -14.66 22.34
CA ALA A 639 -1.61 -15.76 22.82
C ALA A 639 -2.10 -17.15 22.39
N GLU A 640 -3.43 -17.34 22.36
CA GLU A 640 -4.08 -18.57 21.87
C GLU A 640 -3.91 -18.73 20.35
N TYR A 641 -4.10 -17.64 19.59
CA TYR A 641 -3.88 -17.61 18.14
C TYR A 641 -2.43 -17.90 17.76
N VAL A 642 -1.47 -17.24 18.41
CA VAL A 642 -0.02 -17.47 18.16
C VAL A 642 0.38 -18.90 18.54
N LYS A 643 -0.26 -19.52 19.53
CA LYS A 643 -0.09 -20.96 19.80
C LYS A 643 -0.67 -21.80 18.66
N ALA A 644 -1.94 -21.59 18.29
CA ALA A 644 -2.61 -22.35 17.24
C ALA A 644 -1.88 -22.26 15.88
N VAL A 645 -1.36 -21.09 15.52
CA VAL A 645 -0.53 -20.90 14.32
C VAL A 645 0.77 -21.72 14.40
N ARG A 646 1.45 -21.78 15.55
CA ARG A 646 2.66 -22.59 15.74
C ARG A 646 2.38 -24.09 15.73
N ASP A 647 1.29 -24.52 16.36
CA ASP A 647 0.83 -25.92 16.33
C ASP A 647 0.53 -26.33 14.87
N THR A 648 -0.17 -25.47 14.13
CA THR A 648 -0.49 -25.68 12.70
C THR A 648 0.77 -25.71 11.83
N GLU A 649 1.72 -24.79 12.04
CA GLU A 649 3.02 -24.78 11.34
C GLU A 649 3.82 -26.08 11.57
N ALA A 650 3.68 -26.71 12.75
CA ALA A 650 4.29 -28.00 13.05
C ALA A 650 3.54 -29.18 12.41
N GLN A 651 2.21 -29.16 12.38
CA GLN A 651 1.37 -30.24 11.83
C GLN A 651 1.23 -30.23 10.31
N ARG A 652 1.39 -29.07 9.65
CA ARG A 652 1.26 -28.94 8.17
C ARG A 652 2.44 -29.53 7.38
N GLY A 653 3.20 -30.44 7.98
CA GLY A 653 4.30 -31.17 7.35
C GLY A 653 4.38 -32.61 7.84
N TYR A 654 4.95 -33.49 7.01
CA TYR A 654 5.12 -34.90 7.33
C TYR A 654 6.50 -35.39 6.87
N ALA A 655 7.26 -36.00 7.76
CA ALA A 655 8.59 -36.51 7.49
C ALA A 655 8.60 -38.03 7.36
N ILE A 656 9.08 -38.53 6.22
CA ILE A 656 9.30 -39.95 5.98
C ILE A 656 10.78 -40.27 6.15
N GLN A 657 11.06 -41.37 6.84
CA GLN A 657 12.39 -41.98 6.93
C GLN A 657 12.29 -43.44 6.44
N LEU A 658 12.88 -43.73 5.28
CA LEU A 658 13.01 -45.10 4.78
C LEU A 658 13.96 -45.92 5.67
N ARG A 659 13.83 -47.24 5.67
CA ARG A 659 14.74 -48.12 6.43
C ARG A 659 16.18 -47.95 5.95
N SER A 660 17.15 -48.08 6.85
CA SER A 660 18.57 -47.94 6.49
C SER A 660 19.01 -49.08 5.57
N ARG A 661 19.93 -48.78 4.63
CA ARG A 661 20.49 -49.81 3.72
C ARG A 661 21.16 -50.97 4.47
N ALA A 662 21.66 -50.72 5.69
CA ALA A 662 22.23 -51.74 6.57
C ALA A 662 21.18 -52.66 7.19
N ALA A 663 20.08 -52.12 7.73
CA ALA A 663 19.01 -52.92 8.34
C ALA A 663 18.37 -53.90 7.34
N ARG A 664 18.29 -53.52 6.06
CA ARG A 664 17.77 -54.36 4.97
C ARG A 664 18.65 -55.59 4.66
N ARG A 665 19.87 -55.71 5.22
CA ARG A 665 20.75 -56.89 5.11
C ARG A 665 20.66 -57.89 6.28
N GLN A 666 19.98 -57.57 7.39
CA GLN A 666 19.88 -58.44 8.57
C GLN A 666 18.54 -59.22 8.64
N GLY A 667 17.88 -59.42 7.50
CA GLY A 667 16.54 -60.00 7.40
C GLY A 667 16.44 -61.53 7.52
N SER A 668 17.38 -62.23 8.14
CA SER A 668 17.32 -63.70 8.32
C SER A 668 18.32 -64.26 9.36
N ALA A 669 17.95 -64.24 10.64
CA ALA A 669 18.56 -65.08 11.69
C ALA A 669 17.59 -65.26 12.88
N PRO A 670 17.39 -66.47 13.43
CA PRO A 670 16.60 -66.67 14.65
C PRO A 670 17.44 -66.35 15.89
N SER A 671 16.87 -65.61 16.84
CA SER A 671 17.51 -65.30 18.12
C SER A 671 17.31 -66.44 19.12
N GLY A 672 18.37 -67.24 19.36
CA GLY A 672 18.44 -68.17 20.49
C GLY A 672 18.79 -67.44 21.80
N GLU A 673 18.43 -68.05 22.94
CA GLU A 673 18.52 -67.45 24.27
C GLU A 673 19.91 -67.57 24.91
N GLY A 674 20.19 -66.68 25.88
CA GLY A 674 21.38 -66.69 26.73
C GLY A 674 21.56 -65.33 27.40
N GLY A 675 21.56 -65.25 28.73
CA GLY A 675 21.46 -63.96 29.43
C GLY A 675 22.09 -63.90 30.82
N ILE A 676 21.59 -62.92 31.60
CA ILE A 676 21.91 -62.59 33.00
C ILE A 676 23.12 -61.66 33.22
N LEU A 677 22.88 -60.73 34.16
CA LEU A 677 23.66 -59.59 34.63
C LEU A 677 25.13 -59.85 35.00
N PHE A 678 25.93 -58.77 34.94
CA PHE A 678 26.52 -58.24 36.18
C PHE A 678 26.68 -56.70 36.16
N LEU A 679 26.45 -56.03 37.30
CA LEU A 679 26.71 -54.59 37.48
C LEU A 679 28.16 -54.38 37.95
N GLY A 680 28.86 -53.32 37.50
CA GLY A 680 30.18 -53.02 38.07
C GLY A 680 31.06 -51.89 37.51
N VAL A 681 30.70 -51.17 36.44
CA VAL A 681 31.67 -50.28 35.73
C VAL A 681 31.31 -48.78 35.70
N VAL A 682 30.05 -48.41 35.97
CA VAL A 682 29.57 -47.02 35.74
C VAL A 682 30.19 -45.97 36.68
N ALA A 683 30.64 -46.37 37.88
CA ALA A 683 31.15 -45.43 38.90
C ALA A 683 32.51 -44.80 38.55
N THR A 684 33.40 -45.52 37.86
CA THR A 684 34.81 -45.12 37.74
C THR A 684 35.06 -44.11 36.60
N CYS A 685 34.26 -44.15 35.54
CA CYS A 685 34.46 -43.31 34.35
C CYS A 685 34.07 -41.83 34.55
N LEU A 686 33.14 -41.54 35.45
CA LEU A 686 32.65 -40.18 35.69
C LEU A 686 33.65 -39.30 36.46
N VAL A 687 34.49 -39.91 37.31
CA VAL A 687 35.51 -39.18 38.09
C VAL A 687 36.69 -38.74 37.21
N LEU A 688 37.17 -39.58 36.29
CA LEU A 688 38.26 -39.21 35.38
C LEU A 688 37.87 -38.08 34.40
N TRP A 689 36.60 -38.02 33.98
CA TRP A 689 36.15 -36.99 33.03
C TRP A 689 36.17 -35.58 33.67
N PHE A 690 35.84 -35.48 34.96
CA PHE A 690 35.79 -34.20 35.67
C PHE A 690 37.17 -33.55 35.83
N VAL A 691 38.23 -34.34 36.04
CA VAL A 691 39.61 -33.85 36.19
C VAL A 691 40.19 -33.32 34.87
N ILE A 692 39.73 -33.84 33.72
CA ILE A 692 40.19 -33.41 32.39
C ILE A 692 39.48 -32.12 31.94
N ALA A 693 38.29 -31.83 32.47
CA ALA A 693 37.43 -30.74 32.01
C ALA A 693 37.85 -29.32 32.45
N GLN A 694 38.72 -29.17 33.46
CA GLN A 694 39.05 -27.86 34.06
C GLN A 694 40.55 -27.51 34.06
N GLY A 695 41.00 -26.84 32.98
CA GLY A 695 41.96 -25.75 33.16
C GLY A 695 43.46 -25.99 32.93
N GLY A 696 43.89 -27.05 32.23
CA GLY A 696 45.32 -27.23 31.87
C GLY A 696 45.92 -26.04 31.09
N PRO A 697 47.24 -25.73 31.23
CA PRO A 697 47.85 -24.47 30.78
C PRO A 697 47.75 -24.18 29.28
N VAL A 698 47.61 -25.23 28.45
CA VAL A 698 47.35 -25.11 26.99
C VAL A 698 46.04 -24.35 26.70
N GLY A 699 45.05 -24.42 27.59
CA GLY A 699 43.79 -23.70 27.47
C GLY A 699 43.93 -22.18 27.60
N LEU A 700 44.75 -21.73 28.54
CA LEU A 700 45.11 -20.30 28.71
C LEU A 700 45.89 -19.79 27.49
N TRP A 701 46.85 -20.57 26.98
CA TRP A 701 47.63 -20.21 25.79
C TRP A 701 46.77 -20.11 24.52
N ARG A 702 45.78 -21.00 24.34
CA ARG A 702 44.77 -20.89 23.25
C ARG A 702 43.86 -19.67 23.42
N LYS A 703 43.40 -19.34 24.63
CA LYS A 703 42.59 -18.13 24.89
C LYS A 703 43.37 -16.84 24.58
N GLY A 704 44.64 -16.76 24.96
CA GLY A 704 45.52 -15.64 24.59
C GLY A 704 45.67 -15.47 23.06
N ARG A 705 45.97 -16.57 22.34
CA ARG A 705 46.04 -16.56 20.87
C ARG A 705 44.71 -16.22 20.18
N ALA A 706 43.56 -16.47 20.81
CA ALA A 706 42.25 -16.07 20.29
C ALA A 706 41.99 -14.56 20.47
N TRP A 707 42.36 -13.96 21.61
CA TRP A 707 42.22 -12.53 21.86
C TRP A 707 43.09 -11.69 20.91
N GLY A 708 44.35 -12.11 20.69
CA GLY A 708 45.23 -11.49 19.68
C GLY A 708 44.64 -11.52 18.26
N ARG A 709 44.02 -12.63 17.84
CA ARG A 709 43.35 -12.72 16.53
C ARG A 709 42.10 -11.84 16.44
N ARG A 710 41.34 -11.65 17.52
CA ARG A 710 40.20 -10.71 17.53
C ARG A 710 40.65 -9.26 17.37
N ARG A 711 41.76 -8.84 18.02
CA ARG A 711 42.37 -7.52 17.77
C ARG A 711 42.96 -7.37 16.36
N ALA A 712 43.47 -8.45 15.76
CA ALA A 712 43.90 -8.43 14.35
C ALA A 712 42.73 -8.35 13.36
N PHE A 713 41.57 -8.94 13.68
CA PHE A 713 40.36 -8.84 12.85
C PHE A 713 39.75 -7.43 12.88
N ALA A 714 39.80 -6.74 14.03
CA ALA A 714 39.35 -5.35 14.16
C ALA A 714 40.14 -4.37 13.26
N ARG A 715 41.43 -4.62 13.01
CA ARG A 715 42.25 -3.85 12.04
C ARG A 715 42.08 -4.27 10.58
N LYS A 716 41.12 -5.14 10.27
CA LYS A 716 40.84 -5.59 8.88
C LYS A 716 39.64 -4.87 8.24
N PHE A 717 39.07 -3.89 8.93
CA PHE A 717 37.95 -3.07 8.47
C PHE A 717 38.32 -1.60 8.13
N ASP A 718 39.54 -1.15 8.41
CA ASP A 718 40.11 0.12 7.87
C ASP A 718 40.48 0.00 6.37
N ALA A 719 39.77 -0.84 5.62
CA ALA A 719 40.01 -1.12 4.21
C ALA A 719 39.29 -0.11 3.29
N ASP A 720 39.61 1.17 3.49
CA ASP A 720 39.39 2.31 2.59
C ASP A 720 38.06 2.26 1.79
N HIS A 721 36.95 2.72 2.39
CA HIS A 721 35.56 2.72 1.86
C HIS A 721 35.33 3.56 0.58
N ARG A 722 36.37 3.81 -0.22
CA ARG A 722 36.28 4.54 -1.48
C ARG A 722 35.47 3.74 -2.49
N GLY A 723 34.46 4.38 -3.05
CA GLY A 723 33.53 3.80 -4.01
C GLY A 723 32.34 3.05 -3.41
N ASP A 724 32.32 2.64 -2.14
CA ASP A 724 31.12 1.98 -1.57
C ASP A 724 29.87 2.92 -1.57
N SER A 725 30.08 4.24 -1.64
CA SER A 725 29.05 5.29 -1.71
C SER A 725 29.43 6.43 -2.67
N ALA A 726 28.44 7.23 -3.10
CA ALA A 726 28.68 8.46 -3.87
C ALA A 726 29.45 9.55 -3.09
N GLY A 727 29.32 9.58 -1.76
CA GLY A 727 30.10 10.47 -0.89
C GLY A 727 31.58 10.09 -0.82
N SER A 728 31.91 8.84 -1.11
CA SER A 728 33.28 8.30 -1.11
C SER A 728 33.79 7.92 -2.52
N ALA A 729 33.16 8.43 -3.59
CA ALA A 729 33.45 8.03 -4.97
C ALA A 729 34.94 8.14 -5.34
N ILE A 730 35.43 7.18 -6.13
CA ILE A 730 36.83 7.06 -6.53
C ILE A 730 37.12 8.04 -7.70
N PRO A 731 37.97 9.07 -7.54
CA PRO A 731 38.27 9.98 -8.63
C PRO A 731 39.02 9.26 -9.76
N ILE A 732 38.65 9.56 -11.01
CA ILE A 732 39.28 9.07 -12.25
C ILE A 732 39.48 10.22 -13.24
N THR A 733 40.39 10.04 -14.17
CA THR A 733 40.67 10.94 -15.30
C THR A 733 40.42 10.26 -16.67
N SER A 734 40.15 8.95 -16.68
CA SER A 734 39.81 8.19 -17.89
C SER A 734 39.10 6.87 -17.56
N ALA A 735 38.39 6.31 -18.55
CA ALA A 735 37.78 4.98 -18.44
C ALA A 735 38.81 3.85 -18.26
N GLN A 736 40.04 4.01 -18.76
CA GLN A 736 41.11 3.04 -18.56
C GLN A 736 41.64 3.07 -17.11
N GLU A 737 41.67 4.26 -16.49
CA GLU A 737 41.99 4.40 -15.06
C GLU A 737 40.91 3.74 -14.17
N LEU A 738 39.62 3.92 -14.50
CA LEU A 738 38.49 3.26 -13.83
C LEU A 738 38.71 1.74 -13.74
N LEU A 739 38.98 1.08 -14.87
CA LEU A 739 39.21 -0.37 -14.90
C LEU A 739 40.40 -0.78 -14.02
N SER A 740 41.52 -0.06 -14.11
CA SER A 740 42.72 -0.35 -13.30
C SER A 740 42.53 -0.14 -11.79
N LYS A 741 41.58 0.72 -11.38
CA LYS A 741 41.19 0.92 -9.98
C LYS A 741 40.16 -0.11 -9.52
N LEU A 742 39.21 -0.48 -10.37
CA LEU A 742 38.22 -1.54 -10.14
C LEU A 742 38.88 -2.88 -9.82
N ASP A 743 39.93 -3.25 -10.55
CA ASP A 743 40.67 -4.51 -10.35
C ASP A 743 41.39 -4.58 -8.99
N ARG A 744 41.68 -3.41 -8.40
CA ARG A 744 42.38 -3.27 -7.11
C ARG A 744 41.44 -3.27 -5.91
N LEU A 745 40.13 -3.12 -6.11
CA LEU A 745 39.16 -3.15 -5.02
C LEU A 745 39.08 -4.55 -4.40
N ARG A 746 38.91 -4.60 -3.07
CA ARG A 746 38.79 -5.86 -2.33
C ARG A 746 37.34 -6.12 -1.95
N CYS A 747 36.92 -7.37 -2.09
CA CYS A 747 35.65 -7.83 -1.55
C CYS A 747 35.78 -8.12 -0.04
N ALA A 748 34.67 -8.16 0.69
CA ALA A 748 34.62 -8.49 2.12
C ALA A 748 35.13 -9.91 2.46
N CYS A 749 35.27 -10.81 1.48
CA CYS A 749 35.96 -12.10 1.66
C CYS A 749 37.50 -11.98 1.69
N GLY A 750 38.06 -10.84 1.25
CA GLY A 750 39.49 -10.55 1.21
C GLY A 750 40.12 -10.59 -0.18
N THR A 751 39.47 -11.20 -1.17
CA THR A 751 39.93 -11.31 -2.56
C THR A 751 39.78 -9.98 -3.32
N THR A 752 40.73 -9.66 -4.19
CA THR A 752 40.64 -8.56 -5.17
C THR A 752 39.64 -8.89 -6.28
N SER A 753 39.00 -7.87 -6.84
CA SER A 753 38.01 -8.04 -7.92
C SER A 753 38.63 -8.06 -9.31
N GLU A 754 39.25 -9.19 -9.68
CA GLU A 754 39.35 -9.59 -11.09
C GLU A 754 37.94 -9.92 -11.60
N ALA A 755 37.17 -8.88 -11.91
CA ALA A 755 35.80 -8.99 -12.39
C ALA A 755 35.84 -9.25 -13.90
N PRO A 756 35.23 -10.34 -14.41
CA PRO A 756 35.10 -10.58 -15.85
C PRO A 756 34.45 -9.37 -16.52
N ARG A 757 35.10 -8.79 -17.53
CA ARG A 757 34.67 -7.52 -18.15
C ARG A 757 33.22 -7.61 -18.65
N ASP A 758 32.84 -8.77 -19.19
CA ASP A 758 31.52 -9.08 -19.71
C ASP A 758 30.41 -9.16 -18.63
N SER A 759 30.80 -9.19 -17.35
CA SER A 759 29.90 -9.17 -16.18
C SER A 759 29.71 -7.79 -15.54
N LEU A 760 30.43 -6.78 -16.04
CA LEU A 760 30.37 -5.42 -15.50
C LEU A 760 29.13 -4.67 -15.99
N ARG A 761 28.19 -4.40 -15.08
CA ARG A 761 27.12 -3.42 -15.32
C ARG A 761 27.61 -2.04 -14.89
N HIS A 762 27.28 -1.01 -15.64
CA HIS A 762 27.61 0.36 -15.28
C HIS A 762 26.47 1.33 -15.59
N GLU A 763 26.38 2.40 -14.81
CA GLU A 763 25.30 3.38 -14.83
C GLU A 763 25.88 4.78 -14.58
N ALA A 764 25.45 5.77 -15.35
CA ALA A 764 25.83 7.17 -15.14
C ALA A 764 24.92 7.78 -14.06
N VAL A 765 25.51 8.30 -12.99
CA VAL A 765 24.79 8.84 -11.82
C VAL A 765 25.21 10.29 -11.61
N VAL A 766 24.27 11.22 -11.77
CA VAL A 766 24.51 12.66 -11.56
C VAL A 766 23.98 13.05 -10.18
N LEU A 767 24.85 13.65 -9.35
CA LEU A 767 24.49 14.12 -8.01
C LEU A 767 24.98 15.55 -7.80
N GLY A 768 24.06 16.51 -8.00
CA GLY A 768 24.43 17.92 -8.17
C GLY A 768 25.33 18.09 -9.39
N GLU A 769 26.44 18.80 -9.23
CA GLU A 769 27.44 18.99 -10.30
C GLU A 769 28.39 17.80 -10.51
N ARG A 770 28.23 16.68 -9.78
CA ARG A 770 29.16 15.56 -9.79
C ARG A 770 28.71 14.47 -10.76
N HIS A 771 29.52 14.23 -11.79
CA HIS A 771 29.33 13.15 -12.75
C HIS A 771 30.00 11.87 -12.21
N LEU A 772 29.18 10.89 -11.83
CA LEU A 772 29.65 9.61 -11.31
C LEU A 772 29.36 8.46 -12.30
N THR A 773 30.20 7.43 -12.26
CA THR A 773 29.93 6.12 -12.85
C THR A 773 29.78 5.10 -11.73
N LEU A 774 28.57 4.57 -11.56
CA LEU A 774 28.31 3.42 -10.68
C LEU A 774 28.63 2.15 -11.47
N VAL A 775 29.58 1.36 -11.01
CA VAL A 775 29.93 0.03 -11.57
C VAL A 775 29.47 -1.05 -10.61
N GLN A 776 28.81 -2.10 -11.13
CA GLN A 776 28.28 -3.23 -10.38
C GLN A 776 28.78 -4.56 -10.96
N TRP A 777 29.12 -5.51 -10.09
CA TRP A 777 29.61 -6.84 -10.48
C TRP A 777 29.34 -7.87 -9.37
N GLN A 778 29.53 -9.17 -9.65
CA GLN A 778 29.58 -10.20 -8.62
C GLN A 778 31.03 -10.58 -8.31
N CYS A 779 31.38 -10.76 -7.03
CA CYS A 779 32.71 -11.23 -6.66
C CYS A 779 32.87 -12.73 -6.99
N PRO A 780 33.81 -13.13 -7.88
CA PRO A 780 33.93 -14.53 -8.31
C PRO A 780 34.28 -15.48 -7.16
N ALA A 781 34.94 -14.99 -6.11
CA ALA A 781 35.34 -15.80 -4.96
C ALA A 781 34.26 -16.02 -3.89
N CYS A 782 33.10 -15.33 -3.96
CA CYS A 782 32.03 -15.50 -2.96
C CYS A 782 30.60 -15.20 -3.45
N ALA A 783 30.38 -15.02 -4.75
CA ALA A 783 29.11 -14.70 -5.43
C ALA A 783 28.37 -13.43 -4.95
N ARG A 784 28.87 -12.72 -3.93
CA ARG A 784 28.24 -11.49 -3.43
C ARG A 784 28.33 -10.38 -4.46
N ALA A 785 27.21 -9.68 -4.66
CA ALA A 785 27.18 -8.42 -5.40
C ALA A 785 28.11 -7.38 -4.76
N ARG A 786 28.80 -6.62 -5.61
CA ARG A 786 29.64 -5.48 -5.28
C ARG A 786 29.23 -4.30 -6.15
N ARG A 787 29.46 -3.10 -5.62
CA ARG A 787 29.30 -1.84 -6.36
C ARG A 787 30.46 -0.89 -6.03
N ALA A 788 30.80 -0.02 -6.97
CA ALA A 788 31.76 1.06 -6.77
C ALA A 788 31.32 2.30 -7.55
N TYR A 789 31.22 3.45 -6.88
CA TYR A 789 31.09 4.75 -7.52
C TYR A 789 32.48 5.29 -7.87
N PHE A 790 32.67 5.66 -9.12
CA PHE A 790 33.80 6.45 -9.61
C PHE A 790 33.31 7.86 -9.93
N GLU A 791 34.17 8.87 -9.80
CA GLU A 791 33.86 10.27 -10.14
C GLU A 791 34.82 10.74 -11.23
N ASP A 792 34.28 11.17 -12.37
CA ASP A 792 35.13 11.76 -13.41
C ASP A 792 35.58 13.17 -12.99
N LYS A 793 36.89 13.38 -13.01
CA LYS A 793 37.56 14.66 -12.78
C LYS A 793 38.26 15.19 -14.03
N GLY A 794 38.25 14.44 -15.14
CA GLY A 794 38.84 14.86 -16.42
C GLY A 794 37.97 15.84 -17.22
N SER A 795 36.64 15.85 -17.00
CA SER A 795 35.66 16.59 -17.80
C SER A 795 35.31 18.00 -17.30
N ARG A 796 36.25 18.72 -16.66
CA ARG A 796 36.12 20.16 -16.34
C ARG A 796 37.26 21.02 -16.93
N ALA A 797 37.37 21.02 -18.26
CA ALA A 797 38.18 21.99 -19.03
C ALA A 797 37.82 22.02 -20.53
N ALA A 798 36.54 22.23 -20.87
CA ALA A 798 36.06 22.57 -22.22
C ALA A 798 34.76 23.37 -22.10
#